data_AF-A0A5C8JDC4-F1
#
_entry.id   AF-A0A5C8JDC4-F1
#
_cell.length_a   1.000
_cell.length_b   1.000
_cell.length_c   1.000
_cell.angle_alpha   90.00
_cell.angle_beta   90.00
_cell.angle_gamma   90.00
#
_symmetry.space_group_name_H-M   'P 1'
#
loop_
_entity.id
_entity.type
_entity.pdbx_description
1 polymer ?
#
loop_
_entity_poly.entity_id
_entity_poly.type
_entity_poly.pdbx_seq_one_letter_code
_entity_poly.pdbx_strand_id
1 'polypeptide(L)'
;MIASEWMKLRSLRSNLYLLACSVAAVLACAGIAFMIGRGFDDQTMEERMTFPGNGDGVGNGIAVAYFVFGVLGALAITSEYRTGMIRTSLAAVPRRSMFLLAKAPGLAVVALVAGQALAFAMHAAAMAVLGDRAGQVLRDGVTLGTPLSEPGVLASVIVAGLSMAAVALIGLGVGAAVRSTPGALVVMTVIIVVLPTAARTLPMPLRAQAGSFMIESLPLQIAGVGGGVLPPAVAAGLLVAYVVAALTAGAMVISPGRGRVRALAIGAAMTVLVSAAPAAVAGPPGAGPSAAAWADCADENLHKEMRCASIKVPVDWAEPAGRQIELTVGLLPATGAQRRTGTVFAIPGGPGGSGVADLSRSAGSFAELRDRFDVVSVEPRNTVDKGVLPYDCLITGPWITRPDTREEYAELGRRNRAAAERCRAADPEFFDHLDSASVARDMEAIRVALGEEKLSFIATSYGGVPGIAYSRLFPGRVRAMVFDGSVSPYLDRVRGRLPHEESFTRFAAWCAASTTCALHGEDVGEVWRALVARADRVPVPVKGEPPRAAYSGFDFQVAAAPSIVSPGPDPEFPRWVELADAIKRAAGGDASGFADYVRRSTKSPKVPAFTGMNMTHCLDGLGFRDYEEYQEMRREGERLLPNLAGNELWHPLACVGWPAPATNRSAPLPAGELPPYLGVGSLTDFDGSADIVRRVPGSAAVQRQGYGHGLYKSGDSCVIAHVNRYLISLRLPAPGTVCG
;
A
#
# COMPACT_ATOMS: atom_id res chain seq x y z
N MET A 1 11.92 -51.85 14.08
CA MET A 1 12.55 -50.57 14.44
C MET A 1 11.49 -49.50 14.72
N ILE A 2 10.61 -49.16 13.77
CA ILE A 2 9.51 -48.20 13.98
C ILE A 2 8.66 -48.53 15.22
N ALA A 3 8.29 -49.81 15.41
CA ALA A 3 7.53 -50.26 16.59
C ALA A 3 8.24 -50.03 17.94
N SER A 4 9.57 -50.10 17.98
CA SER A 4 10.37 -49.85 19.20
C SER A 4 10.43 -48.35 19.50
N GLU A 5 10.61 -47.52 18.47
CA GLU A 5 10.57 -46.06 18.60
C GLU A 5 9.18 -45.55 19.01
N TRP A 6 8.12 -46.15 18.48
CA TRP A 6 6.74 -45.90 18.91
C TRP A 6 6.54 -46.19 20.40
N MET A 7 7.06 -47.33 20.89
CA MET A 7 6.95 -47.72 22.30
C MET A 7 7.71 -46.77 23.23
N LYS A 8 8.89 -46.28 22.81
CA LYS A 8 9.65 -45.26 23.55
C LYS A 8 8.92 -43.92 23.63
N LEU A 9 8.39 -43.45 22.49
CA LEU A 9 7.66 -42.18 22.42
C LEU A 9 6.46 -42.17 23.38
N ARG A 10 5.73 -43.28 23.48
CA ARG A 10 4.54 -43.42 24.34
C ARG A 10 4.88 -43.67 25.82
N SER A 11 5.99 -44.34 26.14
CA SER A 11 6.31 -44.73 27.53
C SER A 11 7.05 -43.66 28.33
N LEU A 12 7.65 -42.66 27.68
CA LEU A 12 8.37 -41.57 28.36
C LEU A 12 7.41 -40.51 28.92
N ARG A 13 7.32 -40.43 30.26
CA ARG A 13 6.52 -39.42 30.98
C ARG A 13 6.86 -37.97 30.57
N SER A 14 8.12 -37.70 30.21
CA SER A 14 8.54 -36.38 29.74
C SER A 14 7.81 -35.95 28.46
N ASN A 15 7.51 -36.87 27.55
CA ASN A 15 6.79 -36.55 26.32
C ASN A 15 5.33 -36.21 26.61
N LEU A 16 4.72 -36.92 27.57
CA LEU A 16 3.37 -36.61 28.04
C LEU A 16 3.30 -35.24 28.72
N TYR A 17 4.28 -34.90 29.58
CA TYR A 17 4.33 -33.59 30.21
C TYR A 17 4.58 -32.46 29.20
N LEU A 18 5.42 -32.66 28.19
CA LEU A 18 5.62 -31.68 27.12
C LEU A 18 4.36 -31.43 26.31
N LEU A 19 3.65 -32.50 25.94
CA LEU A 19 2.35 -32.38 25.27
C LEU A 19 1.32 -31.72 26.19
N ALA A 20 1.32 -31.97 27.50
CA ALA A 20 0.47 -31.25 28.44
C ALA A 20 0.83 -29.76 28.53
N CYS A 21 2.12 -29.40 28.47
CA CYS A 21 2.56 -27.99 28.42
C CYS A 21 2.09 -27.25 27.16
N SER A 22 1.70 -27.97 26.09
CA SER A 22 1.14 -27.33 24.90
C SER A 22 -0.19 -26.62 25.17
N VAL A 23 -0.89 -26.95 26.27
CA VAL A 23 -2.07 -26.21 26.76
C VAL A 23 -1.76 -24.72 27.01
N ALA A 24 -0.50 -24.37 27.31
CA ALA A 24 -0.09 -22.97 27.43
C ALA A 24 -0.31 -22.17 26.13
N ALA A 25 -0.24 -22.80 24.96
CA ALA A 25 -0.55 -22.14 23.68
C ALA A 25 -2.05 -21.80 23.57
N VAL A 26 -2.93 -22.68 24.07
CA VAL A 26 -4.38 -22.43 24.14
C VAL A 26 -4.68 -21.26 25.08
N LEU A 27 -4.04 -21.24 26.25
CA LEU A 27 -4.17 -20.13 27.20
C LEU A 27 -3.64 -18.80 26.64
N ALA A 28 -2.55 -18.83 25.87
CA ALA A 28 -2.02 -17.65 25.18
C ALA A 28 -3.00 -17.11 24.13
N CYS A 29 -3.58 -17.97 23.29
CA CYS A 29 -4.62 -17.60 22.33
C CYS A 29 -5.83 -16.96 23.03
N ALA A 30 -6.33 -17.59 24.09
CA ALA A 30 -7.45 -17.08 24.87
C ALA A 30 -7.12 -15.72 25.53
N GLY A 31 -5.94 -15.58 26.13
CA GLY A 31 -5.51 -14.35 26.79
C GLY A 31 -5.36 -13.17 25.82
N ILE A 32 -4.75 -13.39 24.65
CA ILE A 32 -4.61 -12.34 23.63
C ILE A 32 -5.97 -11.99 23.01
N ALA A 33 -6.81 -12.98 22.71
CA ALA A 33 -8.18 -12.73 22.24
C ALA A 33 -8.99 -11.92 23.27
N PHE A 34 -8.78 -12.16 24.57
CA PHE A 34 -9.41 -11.38 25.64
C PHE A 34 -8.94 -9.92 25.65
N MET A 35 -7.64 -9.69 25.50
CA MET A 35 -7.07 -8.33 25.42
C MET A 35 -7.59 -7.58 24.19
N ILE A 36 -7.67 -8.24 23.04
CA ILE A 36 -8.23 -7.67 21.80
C ILE A 36 -9.71 -7.37 21.98
N GLY A 37 -10.48 -8.31 22.53
CA GLY A 37 -11.90 -8.11 22.81
C GLY A 37 -12.16 -6.95 23.77
N ARG A 38 -11.34 -6.79 24.82
CA ARG A 38 -11.39 -5.63 25.73
C ARG A 38 -11.08 -4.33 25.00
N GLY A 39 -10.00 -4.29 24.22
CA GLY A 39 -9.62 -3.12 23.45
C GLY A 39 -10.69 -2.69 22.46
N PHE A 40 -11.35 -3.66 21.82
CA PHE A 40 -12.48 -3.44 20.92
C PHE A 40 -13.71 -2.87 21.65
N ASP A 41 -14.03 -3.41 22.84
CA ASP A 41 -15.15 -2.92 23.65
C ASP A 41 -14.94 -1.47 24.12
N ASP A 42 -13.69 -1.07 24.39
CA ASP A 42 -13.33 0.27 24.85
C ASP A 42 -13.38 1.34 23.75
N GLN A 43 -13.55 0.97 22.47
CA GLN A 43 -13.64 1.89 21.34
C GLN A 43 -15.05 2.44 21.10
N THR A 44 -15.14 3.62 20.49
CA THR A 44 -16.39 4.17 19.96
C THR A 44 -16.93 3.36 18.76
N MET A 45 -18.21 3.53 18.40
CA MET A 45 -18.85 2.74 17.35
C MET A 45 -18.20 2.93 15.96
N GLU A 46 -17.64 4.12 15.69
CA GLU A 46 -16.91 4.43 14.46
C GLU A 46 -15.50 3.82 14.47
N GLU A 47 -14.78 3.89 15.59
CA GLU A 47 -13.45 3.29 15.76
C GLU A 47 -13.50 1.75 15.69
N ARG A 48 -14.58 1.14 16.20
CA ARG A 48 -14.82 -0.31 16.09
C ARG A 48 -14.86 -0.78 14.64
N MET A 49 -15.37 0.03 13.71
CA MET A 49 -15.42 -0.32 12.29
C MET A 49 -14.02 -0.35 11.66
N THR A 50 -13.03 0.31 12.25
CA THR A 50 -11.63 0.32 11.76
C THR A 50 -10.69 -0.51 12.64
N PHE A 51 -11.22 -1.25 13.60
CA PHE A 51 -10.42 -1.99 14.56
C PHE A 51 -9.71 -3.17 13.89
N PRO A 52 -8.42 -3.43 14.19
CA PRO A 52 -7.72 -4.57 13.59
C PRO A 52 -8.32 -5.91 14.01
N GLY A 53 -8.69 -6.74 13.04
CA GLY A 53 -9.24 -8.07 13.29
C GLY A 53 -8.21 -9.05 13.90
N ASN A 54 -8.69 -10.03 14.67
CA ASN A 54 -7.88 -11.10 15.26
C ASN A 54 -7.61 -12.28 14.29
N GLY A 55 -8.17 -12.22 13.08
CA GLY A 55 -8.09 -13.31 12.09
C GLY A 55 -8.62 -14.63 12.65
N ASP A 56 -7.92 -15.72 12.35
CA ASP A 56 -8.26 -17.08 12.81
C ASP A 56 -7.88 -17.34 14.29
N GLY A 57 -7.21 -16.40 14.95
CA GLY A 57 -6.78 -16.47 16.34
C GLY A 57 -5.66 -17.49 16.65
N VAL A 58 -5.23 -18.32 15.70
CA VAL A 58 -4.20 -19.36 15.92
C VAL A 58 -2.81 -18.73 16.04
N GLY A 59 -2.56 -17.64 15.30
CA GLY A 59 -1.28 -16.91 15.33
C GLY A 59 -0.86 -16.41 16.72
N ASN A 60 -1.81 -16.21 17.64
CA ASN A 60 -1.56 -15.70 19.00
C ASN A 60 -0.77 -16.68 19.88
N GLY A 61 -0.87 -17.99 19.64
CA GLY A 61 -0.21 -19.03 20.44
C GLY A 61 0.78 -19.89 19.66
N ILE A 62 0.94 -19.65 18.35
CA ILE A 62 1.69 -20.55 17.45
C ILE A 62 3.17 -20.66 17.82
N ALA A 63 3.81 -19.58 18.28
CA ALA A 63 5.21 -19.60 18.71
C ALA A 63 5.44 -20.51 19.92
N VAL A 64 4.51 -20.49 20.89
CA VAL A 64 4.56 -21.37 22.08
C VAL A 64 4.40 -22.83 21.66
N ALA A 65 3.43 -23.11 20.78
CA ALA A 65 3.23 -24.44 20.24
C ALA A 65 4.49 -24.94 19.50
N TYR A 66 5.05 -24.14 18.59
CA TYR A 66 6.26 -24.48 17.85
C TYR A 66 7.44 -24.81 18.76
N PHE A 67 7.63 -24.02 19.83
CA PHE A 67 8.69 -24.30 20.79
C PHE A 67 8.52 -25.69 21.43
N VAL A 68 7.31 -26.01 21.92
CA VAL A 68 7.00 -27.31 22.55
C VAL A 68 7.23 -28.48 21.58
N PHE A 69 6.75 -28.37 20.33
CA PHE A 69 6.93 -29.42 19.33
C PHE A 69 8.39 -29.56 18.88
N GLY A 70 9.12 -28.45 18.78
CA GLY A 70 10.56 -28.45 18.53
C GLY A 70 11.34 -29.16 19.64
N VAL A 71 10.99 -28.90 20.91
CA VAL A 71 11.56 -29.59 22.08
C VAL A 71 11.26 -31.08 22.05
N LEU A 72 10.01 -31.47 21.76
CA LEU A 72 9.61 -32.87 21.62
C LEU A 72 10.48 -33.59 20.58
N GLY A 73 10.70 -32.96 19.43
CA GLY A 73 11.56 -33.47 18.38
C GLY A 73 13.02 -33.63 18.80
N ALA A 74 13.59 -32.60 19.43
CA ALA A 74 14.98 -32.66 19.91
C ALA A 74 15.18 -33.77 20.95
N LEU A 75 14.26 -33.90 21.90
CA LEU A 75 14.34 -34.92 22.96
C LEU A 75 14.18 -36.34 22.44
N ALA A 76 13.48 -36.56 21.33
CA ALA A 76 13.32 -37.88 20.71
C ALA A 76 14.66 -38.53 20.30
N ILE A 77 15.74 -37.75 20.25
CA ILE A 77 17.10 -38.24 20.02
C ILE A 77 18.12 -37.83 21.09
N THR A 78 18.08 -36.60 21.62
CA THR A 78 19.09 -36.13 22.59
C THR A 78 18.98 -36.83 23.94
N SER A 79 17.82 -37.37 24.30
CA SER A 79 17.66 -38.17 25.53
C SER A 79 18.56 -39.40 25.53
N GLU A 80 18.77 -40.03 24.37
CA GLU A 80 19.62 -41.21 24.22
C GLU A 80 21.11 -40.87 24.23
N TYR A 81 21.49 -39.66 23.80
CA TYR A 81 22.84 -39.14 23.98
C TYR A 81 23.14 -38.90 25.45
N ARG A 82 22.19 -38.30 26.18
CA ARG A 82 22.33 -38.01 27.62
C ARG A 82 22.45 -39.29 28.46
N THR A 83 21.70 -40.34 28.14
CA THR A 83 21.74 -41.61 28.89
C THR A 83 22.80 -42.60 28.39
N GLY A 84 23.54 -42.27 27.33
CA GLY A 84 24.51 -43.17 26.70
C GLY A 84 23.90 -44.31 25.86
N MET A 85 22.57 -44.46 25.86
CA MET A 85 21.81 -45.47 25.08
C MET A 85 21.92 -45.29 23.56
N ILE A 86 22.47 -44.16 23.10
CA ILE A 86 22.73 -43.96 21.66
C ILE A 86 23.71 -45.02 21.11
N ARG A 87 24.66 -45.51 21.93
CA ARG A 87 25.64 -46.52 21.50
C ARG A 87 24.97 -47.87 21.22
N THR A 88 24.06 -48.29 22.09
CA THR A 88 23.29 -49.54 21.92
C THR A 88 22.33 -49.43 20.75
N SER A 89 21.66 -48.29 20.59
CA SER A 89 20.74 -48.04 19.47
C SER A 89 21.45 -48.05 18.10
N LEU A 90 22.64 -47.45 18.01
CA LEU A 90 23.44 -47.45 16.78
C LEU A 90 24.14 -48.80 16.51
N ALA A 91 24.40 -49.60 17.54
CA ALA A 91 24.90 -50.97 17.36
C ALA A 91 23.81 -51.90 16.79
N ALA A 92 22.56 -51.73 17.24
CA ALA A 92 21.41 -52.47 16.72
C ALA A 92 21.01 -52.06 15.28
N VAL A 93 21.40 -50.86 14.84
CA VAL A 93 21.08 -50.31 13.50
C VAL A 93 22.36 -49.84 12.80
N PRO A 94 23.09 -50.75 12.12
CA PRO A 94 24.40 -50.45 11.54
C PRO A 94 24.37 -49.33 10.50
N ARG A 95 23.25 -49.15 9.79
CA ARG A 95 23.02 -48.04 8.86
C ARG A 95 22.46 -46.84 9.63
N ARG A 96 23.36 -45.99 10.11
CA ARG A 96 23.04 -44.86 10.98
C ARG A 96 22.06 -43.82 10.38
N SER A 97 21.98 -43.69 9.06
CA SER A 97 20.94 -42.87 8.41
C SER A 97 19.54 -43.48 8.51
N MET A 98 19.43 -44.82 8.53
CA MET A 98 18.15 -45.51 8.74
C MET A 98 17.63 -45.31 10.16
N PHE A 99 18.51 -45.04 11.14
CA PHE A 99 18.12 -44.77 12.52
C PHE A 99 17.31 -43.47 12.63
N LEU A 100 17.76 -42.39 11.98
CA LEU A 100 17.03 -41.13 11.95
C LEU A 100 15.71 -41.27 11.16
N LEU A 101 15.74 -41.96 10.03
CA LEU A 101 14.56 -42.26 9.21
C LEU A 101 13.54 -43.17 9.93
N ALA A 102 13.94 -43.92 10.96
CA ALA A 102 13.04 -44.74 11.74
C ALA A 102 12.29 -43.96 12.82
N LYS A 103 12.90 -42.90 13.34
CA LYS A 103 12.32 -42.02 14.35
C LYS A 103 11.35 -41.00 13.74
N ALA A 104 11.66 -40.51 12.54
CA ALA A 104 10.88 -39.48 11.88
C ALA A 104 9.39 -39.84 11.66
N PRO A 105 9.00 -41.04 11.15
CA PRO A 105 7.59 -41.35 10.91
C PRO A 105 6.76 -41.42 12.20
N GLY A 106 7.30 -42.05 13.25
CA GLY A 106 6.60 -42.16 14.54
C GLY A 106 6.41 -40.79 15.19
N LEU A 107 7.44 -39.95 15.17
CA LEU A 107 7.36 -38.58 15.67
C LEU A 107 6.39 -37.74 14.84
N ALA A 108 6.46 -37.82 13.51
CA ALA A 108 5.61 -37.06 12.60
C ALA A 108 4.12 -37.38 12.81
N VAL A 109 3.76 -38.66 12.97
CA VAL A 109 2.38 -39.07 13.23
C VAL A 109 1.87 -38.55 14.56
N VAL A 110 2.65 -38.71 15.65
CA VAL A 110 2.26 -38.17 16.97
C VAL A 110 2.14 -36.65 16.91
N ALA A 111 3.11 -35.98 16.30
CA ALA A 111 3.15 -34.53 16.21
C ALA A 111 2.02 -33.97 15.35
N LEU A 112 1.64 -34.65 14.26
CA LEU A 112 0.53 -34.24 13.41
C LEU A 112 -0.80 -34.36 14.14
N VAL A 113 -1.06 -35.48 14.81
CA VAL A 113 -2.32 -35.67 15.57
C VAL A 113 -2.43 -34.68 16.72
N ALA A 114 -1.37 -34.55 17.52
CA ALA A 114 -1.35 -33.61 18.64
C ALA A 114 -1.39 -32.15 18.16
N GLY A 115 -0.66 -31.82 17.09
CA GLY A 115 -0.63 -30.48 16.50
C GLY A 115 -1.98 -30.08 15.92
N GLN A 116 -2.68 -31.00 15.26
CA GLN A 116 -4.01 -30.72 14.73
C GLN A 116 -5.03 -30.49 15.85
N ALA A 117 -5.03 -31.35 16.88
CA ALA A 117 -5.89 -31.17 18.04
C ALA A 117 -5.62 -29.84 18.73
N LEU A 118 -4.35 -29.46 18.86
CA LEU A 118 -3.96 -28.19 19.47
C LEU A 118 -4.37 -26.98 18.63
N ALA A 119 -4.17 -27.00 17.31
CA ALA A 119 -4.56 -25.91 16.43
C ALA A 119 -6.08 -25.64 16.47
N PHE A 120 -6.90 -26.70 16.46
CA PHE A 120 -8.34 -26.57 16.64
C PHE A 120 -8.72 -26.06 18.04
N ALA A 121 -8.03 -26.53 19.09
CA ALA A 121 -8.27 -26.04 20.45
C ALA A 121 -7.90 -24.56 20.62
N MET A 122 -6.80 -24.11 20.02
CA MET A 122 -6.36 -22.71 20.00
C MET A 122 -7.38 -21.82 19.29
N HIS A 123 -7.84 -22.22 18.10
CA HIS A 123 -8.88 -21.52 17.36
C HIS A 123 -10.19 -21.44 18.17
N ALA A 124 -10.66 -22.58 18.69
CA ALA A 124 -11.87 -22.66 19.49
C ALA A 124 -11.79 -21.77 20.74
N ALA A 125 -10.64 -21.74 21.42
CA ALA A 125 -10.43 -20.88 22.58
C ALA A 125 -10.46 -19.39 22.23
N ALA A 126 -9.83 -18.99 21.11
CA ALA A 126 -9.89 -17.60 20.64
C ALA A 126 -11.32 -17.18 20.28
N MET A 127 -12.05 -18.03 19.55
CA MET A 127 -13.45 -17.75 19.16
C MET A 127 -14.39 -17.75 20.37
N ALA A 128 -14.20 -18.65 21.33
CA ALA A 128 -15.00 -18.69 22.56
C ALA A 128 -14.83 -17.43 23.41
N VAL A 129 -13.62 -16.87 23.45
CA VAL A 129 -13.35 -15.61 24.18
C VAL A 129 -13.93 -14.39 23.46
N LEU A 130 -13.86 -14.35 22.13
CA LEU A 130 -14.44 -13.27 21.34
C LEU A 130 -15.98 -13.32 21.34
N GLY A 131 -16.58 -14.51 21.44
CA GLY A 131 -18.02 -14.72 21.46
C GLY A 131 -18.70 -14.08 20.24
N ASP A 132 -19.82 -13.40 20.46
CA ASP A 132 -20.60 -12.72 19.40
C ASP A 132 -19.82 -11.64 18.66
N ARG A 133 -18.74 -11.12 19.27
CA ARG A 133 -17.90 -10.08 18.65
C ARG A 133 -17.15 -10.64 17.45
N ALA A 134 -16.85 -11.93 17.43
CA ALA A 134 -16.12 -12.57 16.35
C ALA A 134 -16.79 -12.29 15.00
N GLY A 135 -18.12 -12.35 14.92
CA GLY A 135 -18.89 -12.09 13.70
C GLY A 135 -19.17 -10.63 13.36
N GLN A 136 -18.65 -9.67 14.13
CA GLN A 136 -18.87 -8.24 13.82
C GLN A 136 -18.04 -7.82 12.61
N VAL A 137 -18.73 -7.34 11.58
CA VAL A 137 -18.14 -6.91 10.30
C VAL A 137 -17.54 -5.52 10.46
N LEU A 138 -16.24 -5.42 10.17
CA LEU A 138 -15.46 -4.18 10.14
C LEU A 138 -15.65 -3.50 8.76
N ARG A 139 -15.21 -2.25 8.64
CA ARG A 139 -15.36 -1.40 7.43
C ARG A 139 -14.78 -2.03 6.16
N ASP A 140 -13.77 -2.89 6.32
CA ASP A 140 -13.10 -3.60 5.22
C ASP A 140 -13.72 -4.98 4.90
N GLY A 141 -14.87 -5.31 5.50
CA GLY A 141 -15.56 -6.59 5.32
C GLY A 141 -14.93 -7.77 6.10
N VAL A 142 -13.87 -7.51 6.88
CA VAL A 142 -13.21 -8.48 7.75
C VAL A 142 -13.95 -8.54 9.09
N THR A 143 -14.00 -9.70 9.73
CA THR A 143 -14.64 -9.83 11.05
C THR A 143 -13.60 -9.77 12.19
N LEU A 144 -14.01 -9.41 13.41
CA LEU A 144 -13.09 -9.38 14.55
C LEU A 144 -12.48 -10.74 14.85
N GLY A 145 -13.20 -11.84 14.57
CA GLY A 145 -12.70 -13.21 14.59
C GLY A 145 -13.35 -14.05 13.50
N THR A 146 -12.56 -14.76 12.70
CA THR A 146 -13.08 -15.45 11.51
C THR A 146 -13.46 -16.89 11.85
N PRO A 147 -14.74 -17.30 11.75
CA PRO A 147 -15.15 -18.67 12.07
C PRO A 147 -14.62 -19.68 11.03
N LEU A 148 -14.60 -20.97 11.38
CA LEU A 148 -14.18 -22.06 10.47
C LEU A 148 -15.00 -22.14 9.16
N SER A 149 -16.20 -21.58 9.14
CA SER A 149 -17.06 -21.51 7.96
C SER A 149 -16.56 -20.53 6.90
N GLU A 150 -15.70 -19.59 7.27
CA GLU A 150 -15.13 -18.63 6.33
C GLU A 150 -14.14 -19.31 5.36
N PRO A 151 -14.15 -18.94 4.06
CA PRO A 151 -13.22 -19.49 3.09
C PRO A 151 -11.77 -19.33 3.52
N GLY A 152 -10.99 -20.42 3.49
CA GLY A 152 -9.55 -20.42 3.80
C GLY A 152 -9.20 -20.60 5.29
N VAL A 153 -10.11 -20.30 6.22
CA VAL A 153 -9.82 -20.41 7.67
C VAL A 153 -9.59 -21.86 8.10
N LEU A 154 -10.45 -22.79 7.64
CA LEU A 154 -10.25 -24.21 7.90
C LEU A 154 -8.90 -24.70 7.36
N ALA A 155 -8.49 -24.24 6.17
CA ALA A 155 -7.19 -24.56 5.61
C ALA A 155 -6.06 -24.01 6.48
N SER A 156 -6.16 -22.77 6.97
CA SER A 156 -5.19 -22.17 7.90
C SER A 156 -5.01 -23.00 9.16
N VAL A 157 -6.10 -23.41 9.81
CA VAL A 157 -6.08 -24.22 11.04
C VAL A 157 -5.48 -25.62 10.78
N ILE A 158 -5.77 -26.24 9.63
CA ILE A 158 -5.17 -27.51 9.23
C ILE A 158 -3.67 -27.36 9.00
N VAL A 159 -3.27 -26.34 8.25
CA VAL A 159 -1.87 -26.11 7.91
C VAL A 159 -1.06 -25.74 9.15
N ALA A 160 -1.61 -24.98 10.09
CA ALA A 160 -0.97 -24.68 11.37
C ALA A 160 -0.74 -25.96 12.20
N GLY A 161 -1.65 -26.93 12.17
CA GLY A 161 -1.42 -28.24 12.78
C GLY A 161 -0.30 -29.04 12.09
N LEU A 162 -0.28 -29.01 10.75
CA LEU A 162 0.74 -29.67 9.94
C LEU A 162 2.14 -29.08 10.15
N SER A 163 2.24 -27.77 10.28
CA SER A 163 3.52 -27.09 10.50
C SER A 163 4.14 -27.43 11.87
N MET A 164 3.34 -27.71 12.89
CA MET A 164 3.85 -28.22 14.18
C MET A 164 4.56 -29.57 14.03
N ALA A 165 4.06 -30.46 13.15
CA ALA A 165 4.74 -31.71 12.81
C ALA A 165 6.07 -31.47 12.08
N ALA A 166 6.09 -30.50 11.15
CA ALA A 166 7.33 -30.08 10.49
C ALA A 166 8.36 -29.54 11.50
N VAL A 167 7.94 -28.69 12.44
CA VAL A 167 8.80 -28.15 13.50
C VAL A 167 9.34 -29.26 14.42
N ALA A 168 8.55 -30.28 14.73
CA ALA A 168 9.04 -31.44 15.47
C ALA A 168 10.13 -32.21 14.70
N LEU A 169 10.00 -32.36 13.38
CA LEU A 169 11.03 -32.98 12.55
C LEU A 169 12.29 -32.12 12.43
N ILE A 170 12.15 -30.79 12.38
CA ILE A 170 13.28 -29.85 12.45
C ILE A 170 14.01 -30.04 13.78
N GLY A 171 13.27 -30.09 14.90
CA GLY A 171 13.83 -30.35 16.23
C GLY A 171 14.59 -31.68 16.30
N LEU A 172 14.07 -32.75 15.68
CA LEU A 172 14.75 -34.04 15.58
C LEU A 172 16.09 -33.93 14.83
N GLY A 173 16.11 -33.22 13.70
CA GLY A 173 17.31 -32.99 12.91
C GLY A 173 18.36 -32.15 13.66
N VAL A 174 17.94 -31.06 14.30
CA VAL A 174 18.79 -30.21 15.14
C VAL A 174 19.34 -31.01 16.32
N GLY A 175 18.51 -31.78 17.01
CA GLY A 175 18.93 -32.64 18.13
C GLY A 175 19.98 -33.68 17.71
N ALA A 176 19.82 -34.26 16.52
CA ALA A 176 20.76 -35.19 15.92
C ALA A 176 22.12 -34.54 15.60
N ALA A 177 22.10 -33.31 15.08
CA ALA A 177 23.29 -32.55 14.73
C ALA A 177 24.05 -32.06 15.96
N VAL A 178 23.35 -31.49 16.93
CA VAL A 178 23.94 -30.84 18.12
C VAL A 178 24.33 -31.85 19.20
N ARG A 179 23.62 -32.99 19.28
CA ARG A 179 23.89 -34.09 20.25
C ARG A 179 23.85 -33.68 21.73
N SER A 180 23.26 -32.53 22.03
CA SER A 180 23.15 -31.97 23.37
C SER A 180 21.76 -31.37 23.53
N THR A 181 21.04 -31.75 24.60
CA THR A 181 19.70 -31.21 24.87
C THR A 181 19.75 -29.69 25.07
N PRO A 182 20.59 -29.12 25.96
CA PRO A 182 20.67 -27.66 26.10
C PRO A 182 21.03 -26.96 24.80
N GLY A 183 21.98 -27.50 24.03
CA GLY A 183 22.39 -26.91 22.75
C GLY A 183 21.26 -26.92 21.71
N ALA A 184 20.54 -28.04 21.60
CA ALA A 184 19.41 -28.14 20.68
C ALA A 184 18.29 -27.16 21.06
N LEU A 185 17.99 -27.01 22.36
CA LEU A 185 17.00 -26.05 22.84
C LEU A 185 17.39 -24.60 22.51
N VAL A 186 18.66 -24.21 22.71
CA VAL A 186 19.14 -22.87 22.34
C VAL A 186 18.96 -22.61 20.85
N VAL A 187 19.32 -23.57 19.99
CA VAL A 187 19.14 -23.44 18.54
C VAL A 187 17.65 -23.31 18.18
N MET A 188 16.78 -24.11 18.79
CA MET A 188 15.34 -24.01 18.55
C MET A 188 14.76 -22.67 19.02
N THR A 189 15.21 -22.13 20.17
CA THR A 189 14.83 -20.78 20.62
C THR A 189 15.26 -19.71 19.63
N VAL A 190 16.47 -19.82 19.08
CA VAL A 190 16.95 -18.85 18.08
C VAL A 190 16.08 -18.88 16.83
N ILE A 191 15.77 -20.08 16.32
CA ILE A 191 15.00 -20.26 15.09
C ILE A 191 13.54 -19.81 15.26
N ILE A 192 12.90 -20.17 16.38
CA ILE A 192 11.45 -19.98 16.59
C ILE A 192 11.12 -18.63 17.22
N VAL A 193 12.02 -18.07 18.04
CA VAL A 193 11.73 -16.87 18.84
C VAL A 193 12.62 -15.70 18.44
N VAL A 194 13.94 -15.88 18.44
CA VAL A 194 14.87 -14.75 18.24
C VAL A 194 14.83 -14.22 16.82
N LEU A 195 14.92 -15.09 15.80
CA LEU A 195 14.92 -14.67 14.39
C LEU A 195 13.61 -13.99 13.98
N PRO A 196 12.40 -14.52 14.30
CA PRO A 196 11.17 -13.82 13.97
C PRO A 196 11.03 -12.49 14.72
N THR A 197 11.45 -12.41 15.98
CA THR A 197 11.42 -11.15 16.75
C THR A 197 12.37 -10.13 16.14
N ALA A 198 13.58 -10.53 15.75
CA ALA A 198 14.54 -9.66 15.07
C ALA A 198 14.00 -9.17 13.71
N ALA A 199 13.35 -10.05 12.94
CA ALA A 199 12.74 -9.68 11.66
C ALA A 199 11.66 -8.59 11.82
N ARG A 200 10.90 -8.60 12.94
CA ARG A 200 9.90 -7.56 13.25
C ARG A 200 10.52 -6.18 13.55
N THR A 201 11.80 -6.11 13.90
CA THR A 201 12.52 -4.85 14.15
C THR A 201 13.11 -4.22 12.89
N LEU A 202 13.10 -4.94 11.77
CA LEU A 202 13.59 -4.42 10.50
C LEU A 202 12.64 -3.32 9.96
N PRO A 203 13.15 -2.36 9.17
CA PRO A 203 12.32 -1.45 8.41
C PRO A 203 11.62 -2.17 7.25
N MET A 204 10.51 -1.63 6.77
CA MET A 204 9.92 -2.05 5.49
C MET A 204 10.85 -1.62 4.33
N PRO A 205 10.95 -2.40 3.23
CA PRO A 205 10.27 -3.67 2.93
C PRO A 205 10.96 -4.91 3.50
N LEU A 206 12.17 -4.77 4.07
CA LEU A 206 12.97 -5.88 4.61
C LEU A 206 12.23 -6.67 5.69
N ARG A 207 11.41 -6.02 6.51
CA ARG A 207 10.56 -6.69 7.50
C ARG A 207 9.56 -7.66 6.86
N ALA A 208 8.88 -7.26 5.80
CA ALA A 208 7.90 -8.11 5.12
C ALA A 208 8.59 -9.29 4.42
N GLN A 209 9.71 -9.02 3.73
CA GLN A 209 10.50 -10.05 3.06
C GLN A 209 11.13 -11.02 4.07
N ALA A 210 11.83 -10.53 5.10
CA ALA A 210 12.43 -11.41 6.11
C ALA A 210 11.35 -12.17 6.89
N GLY A 211 10.24 -11.50 7.22
CA GLY A 211 9.10 -12.10 7.91
C GLY A 211 8.45 -13.23 7.11
N SER A 212 8.38 -13.14 5.77
CA SER A 212 7.75 -14.17 4.94
C SER A 212 8.54 -15.49 4.88
N PHE A 213 9.84 -15.47 5.17
CA PHE A 213 10.66 -16.69 5.25
C PHE A 213 10.63 -17.34 6.64
N MET A 214 10.04 -16.71 7.66
CA MET A 214 10.00 -17.25 9.03
C MET A 214 9.03 -18.42 9.15
N ILE A 215 9.40 -19.46 9.90
CA ILE A 215 8.57 -20.68 10.04
C ILE A 215 7.17 -20.37 10.62
N GLU A 216 7.05 -19.34 11.47
CA GLU A 216 5.77 -18.90 12.05
C GLU A 216 4.80 -18.27 11.05
N SER A 217 5.30 -17.72 9.94
CA SER A 217 4.46 -17.07 8.92
C SER A 217 4.09 -18.00 7.77
N LEU A 218 4.80 -19.13 7.59
CA LEU A 218 4.52 -20.08 6.50
C LEU A 218 3.10 -20.68 6.51
N PRO A 219 2.46 -21.01 7.66
CA PRO A 219 1.13 -21.63 7.64
C PRO A 219 0.06 -20.77 6.97
N LEU A 220 0.05 -19.47 7.28
CA LEU A 220 -0.85 -18.50 6.69
C LEU A 220 -0.63 -18.40 5.17
N GLN A 221 0.64 -18.33 4.74
CA GLN A 221 1.02 -18.28 3.32
C GLN A 221 0.66 -19.56 2.56
N ILE A 222 0.82 -20.73 3.18
CA ILE A 222 0.43 -22.03 2.60
C ILE A 222 -1.10 -22.16 2.49
N ALA A 223 -1.82 -21.63 3.47
CA ALA A 223 -3.28 -21.62 3.46
C ALA A 223 -3.87 -20.59 2.47
N GLY A 224 -3.06 -19.67 1.95
CA GLY A 224 -3.51 -18.58 1.10
C GLY A 224 -4.36 -17.57 1.85
N VAL A 225 -4.02 -17.32 3.12
CA VAL A 225 -4.73 -16.40 4.02
C VAL A 225 -3.72 -15.43 4.63
N GLY A 226 -3.92 -14.11 4.47
CA GLY A 226 -3.20 -13.09 5.24
C GLY A 226 -2.07 -12.36 4.50
N GLY A 227 -2.08 -12.31 3.17
CA GLY A 227 -1.24 -11.41 2.37
C GLY A 227 0.24 -11.78 2.32
N GLY A 228 0.53 -13.07 2.15
CA GLY A 228 1.89 -13.61 2.10
C GLY A 228 2.74 -13.10 0.93
N VAL A 229 4.04 -12.84 1.15
CA VAL A 229 4.99 -12.53 0.07
C VAL A 229 5.28 -13.78 -0.79
N LEU A 230 5.20 -14.98 -0.21
CA LEU A 230 5.47 -16.24 -0.92
C LEU A 230 4.17 -16.87 -1.43
N PRO A 231 4.11 -17.32 -2.70
CA PRO A 231 3.01 -18.13 -3.20
C PRO A 231 2.81 -19.40 -2.35
N PRO A 232 1.58 -19.93 -2.20
CA PRO A 232 1.30 -21.08 -1.31
C PRO A 232 2.19 -22.31 -1.55
N ALA A 233 2.45 -22.63 -2.82
CA ALA A 233 3.33 -23.74 -3.20
C ALA A 233 4.80 -23.49 -2.79
N VAL A 234 5.27 -22.25 -2.88
CA VAL A 234 6.63 -21.85 -2.49
C VAL A 234 6.77 -21.89 -0.98
N ALA A 235 5.79 -21.39 -0.24
CA ALA A 235 5.76 -21.44 1.22
C ALA A 235 5.75 -22.91 1.73
N ALA A 236 4.98 -23.78 1.08
CA ALA A 236 4.96 -25.21 1.38
C ALA A 236 6.31 -25.87 1.07
N GLY A 237 6.88 -25.56 -0.10
CA GLY A 237 8.21 -26.01 -0.50
C GLY A 237 9.30 -25.59 0.48
N LEU A 238 9.24 -24.35 0.98
CA LEU A 238 10.18 -23.81 1.97
C LEU A 238 10.05 -24.51 3.33
N LEU A 239 8.84 -24.77 3.80
CA LEU A 239 8.62 -25.53 5.05
C LEU A 239 9.22 -26.94 4.93
N VAL A 240 9.02 -27.61 3.79
CA VAL A 240 9.64 -28.91 3.50
C VAL A 240 11.16 -28.79 3.42
N ALA A 241 11.69 -27.73 2.80
CA ALA A 241 13.13 -27.49 2.71
C ALA A 241 13.78 -27.34 4.09
N TYR A 242 13.12 -26.65 5.05
CA TYR A 242 13.62 -26.57 6.43
C TYR A 242 13.70 -27.94 7.11
N VAL A 243 12.68 -28.79 6.92
CA VAL A 243 12.68 -30.16 7.45
C VAL A 243 13.81 -30.99 6.83
N VAL A 244 13.96 -30.94 5.51
CA VAL A 244 15.01 -31.68 4.78
C VAL A 244 16.40 -31.20 5.21
N ALA A 245 16.62 -29.89 5.30
CA ALA A 245 17.90 -29.32 5.73
C ALA A 245 18.29 -29.76 7.16
N ALA A 246 17.34 -29.72 8.10
CA ALA A 246 17.60 -30.14 9.47
C ALA A 246 17.89 -31.64 9.58
N LEU A 247 17.09 -32.50 8.92
CA LEU A 247 17.29 -33.95 8.96
C LEU A 247 18.57 -34.38 8.25
N THR A 248 18.94 -33.72 7.15
CA THR A 248 20.19 -33.99 6.42
C THR A 248 21.41 -33.59 7.25
N ALA A 249 21.39 -32.43 7.91
CA ALA A 249 22.44 -32.02 8.85
C ALA A 249 22.62 -33.07 9.97
N GLY A 250 21.52 -33.54 10.56
CA GLY A 250 21.53 -34.63 11.53
C GLY A 250 22.13 -35.92 10.97
N ALA A 251 21.71 -36.34 9.77
CA ALA A 251 22.19 -37.56 9.13
C ALA A 251 23.68 -37.52 8.79
N MET A 252 24.21 -36.37 8.35
CA MET A 252 25.64 -36.16 8.06
C MET A 252 26.49 -36.32 9.32
N VAL A 253 26.03 -35.75 10.42
CA VAL A 253 26.74 -35.80 11.70
C VAL A 253 26.81 -37.23 12.23
N ILE A 254 25.74 -38.03 12.08
CA ILE A 254 25.69 -39.38 12.63
C ILE A 254 26.44 -40.41 11.72
N SER A 255 26.54 -40.17 10.41
CA SER A 255 27.11 -41.12 9.43
C SER A 255 28.65 -41.16 9.37
N PRO A 256 29.27 -42.34 9.13
CA PRO A 256 30.72 -42.47 8.89
C PRO A 256 31.14 -41.89 7.52
N GLY A 257 32.45 -41.66 7.31
CA GLY A 257 33.01 -40.84 6.23
C GLY A 257 32.46 -41.05 4.80
N ARG A 258 32.19 -42.30 4.36
CA ARG A 258 31.58 -42.59 3.05
C ARG A 258 30.07 -42.33 2.97
N GLY A 259 29.36 -42.32 4.10
CA GLY A 259 27.93 -42.02 4.18
C GLY A 259 27.63 -40.51 4.17
N ARG A 260 28.59 -39.66 4.52
CA ARG A 260 28.46 -38.19 4.49
C ARG A 260 28.24 -37.66 3.07
N VAL A 261 28.98 -38.20 2.09
CA VAL A 261 28.86 -37.81 0.67
C VAL A 261 27.49 -38.20 0.10
N ARG A 262 26.96 -39.37 0.46
CA ARG A 262 25.61 -39.80 0.05
C ARG A 262 24.50 -38.98 0.70
N ALA A 263 24.63 -38.62 1.98
CA ALA A 263 23.67 -37.76 2.66
C ALA A 263 23.64 -36.33 2.08
N LEU A 264 24.81 -35.79 1.69
CA LEU A 264 24.93 -34.51 1.00
C LEU A 264 24.31 -34.55 -0.40
N ALA A 265 24.55 -35.61 -1.16
CA ALA A 265 23.97 -35.78 -2.49
C ALA A 265 22.44 -35.94 -2.46
N ILE A 266 21.90 -36.72 -1.51
CA ILE A 266 20.44 -36.90 -1.35
C ILE A 266 19.78 -35.62 -0.83
N GLY A 267 20.41 -34.94 0.13
CA GLY A 267 19.91 -33.66 0.65
C GLY A 267 19.89 -32.57 -0.43
N ALA A 268 20.99 -32.38 -1.15
CA ALA A 268 21.07 -31.43 -2.26
C ALA A 268 20.08 -31.76 -3.38
N ALA A 269 19.94 -33.05 -3.75
CA ALA A 269 18.98 -33.47 -4.78
C ALA A 269 17.52 -33.21 -4.36
N MET A 270 17.14 -33.46 -3.10
CA MET A 270 15.78 -33.22 -2.59
C MET A 270 15.46 -31.72 -2.46
N THR A 271 16.43 -30.90 -2.03
CA THR A 271 16.25 -29.44 -1.99
C THR A 271 16.16 -28.83 -3.40
N VAL A 272 16.91 -29.36 -4.37
CA VAL A 272 16.85 -28.94 -5.77
C VAL A 272 15.56 -29.41 -6.47
N LEU A 273 15.07 -30.63 -6.18
CA LEU A 273 13.80 -31.15 -6.73
C LEU A 273 12.56 -30.40 -6.22
N VAL A 274 12.60 -29.86 -4.99
CA VAL A 274 11.52 -29.01 -4.45
C VAL A 274 11.63 -27.54 -4.91
N SER A 275 12.81 -27.11 -5.36
CA SER A 275 13.05 -25.78 -5.95
C SER A 275 12.81 -25.72 -7.47
N ALA A 276 12.51 -26.87 -8.11
CA ALA A 276 12.38 -27.01 -9.56
C ALA A 276 10.94 -27.37 -9.98
N ALA A 277 10.03 -26.41 -9.86
CA ALA A 277 8.79 -26.30 -10.64
C ALA A 277 8.37 -24.82 -10.75
N PRO A 278 7.94 -24.38 -11.94
CA PRO A 278 8.76 -23.80 -12.97
C PRO A 278 9.03 -22.30 -12.76
N ALA A 279 10.31 -21.92 -12.66
CA ALA A 279 10.76 -20.60 -13.06
C ALA A 279 10.91 -20.61 -14.60
N ALA A 280 9.82 -20.35 -15.32
CA ALA A 280 9.85 -20.23 -16.76
C ALA A 280 8.96 -19.07 -17.22
N VAL A 281 9.50 -17.85 -17.26
CA VAL A 281 9.39 -16.92 -18.40
C VAL A 281 10.61 -15.97 -18.36
N ALA A 282 11.72 -16.39 -18.96
CA ALA A 282 12.68 -15.44 -19.53
C ALA A 282 12.58 -15.61 -21.04
N GLY A 283 11.78 -14.75 -21.67
CA GLY A 283 11.66 -14.68 -23.13
C GLY A 283 12.92 -14.07 -23.77
N PRO A 284 13.17 -14.34 -25.07
CA PRO A 284 14.32 -13.77 -25.79
C PRO A 284 14.23 -12.24 -25.89
N PRO A 285 15.36 -11.53 -26.05
CA PRO A 285 15.36 -10.08 -26.25
C PRO A 285 14.91 -9.77 -27.69
N GLY A 286 13.83 -9.02 -27.83
CA GLY A 286 13.33 -8.51 -29.12
C GLY A 286 11.90 -8.91 -29.45
N ALA A 287 10.93 -8.40 -28.69
CA ALA A 287 9.53 -8.34 -29.10
C ALA A 287 8.89 -7.14 -28.40
N GLY A 288 7.96 -6.44 -29.08
CA GLY A 288 7.14 -5.40 -28.44
C GLY A 288 6.36 -5.95 -27.24
N PRO A 289 5.55 -5.12 -26.54
CA PRO A 289 4.87 -5.53 -25.32
C PRO A 289 4.15 -6.88 -25.54
N SER A 290 4.66 -7.94 -24.93
CA SER A 290 4.01 -9.25 -24.95
C SER A 290 2.65 -9.12 -24.26
N ALA A 291 1.64 -9.85 -24.72
CA ALA A 291 0.32 -9.89 -24.08
C ALA A 291 0.44 -10.00 -22.55
N ALA A 292 -0.30 -9.16 -21.82
CA ALA A 292 -0.18 -9.10 -20.37
C ALA A 292 -0.54 -10.46 -19.73
N ALA A 293 0.38 -11.01 -18.94
CA ALA A 293 0.17 -12.25 -18.19
C ALA A 293 -0.60 -11.96 -16.90
N TRP A 294 -1.93 -11.96 -16.98
CA TRP A 294 -2.82 -11.66 -15.86
C TRP A 294 -2.88 -12.80 -14.83
N ALA A 295 -2.51 -12.51 -13.60
CA ALA A 295 -2.64 -13.41 -12.45
C ALA A 295 -3.59 -12.79 -11.40
N ASP A 296 -3.93 -13.57 -10.38
CA ASP A 296 -4.50 -12.98 -9.17
C ASP A 296 -3.48 -12.00 -8.56
N CYS A 297 -3.97 -10.91 -7.99
CA CYS A 297 -3.11 -9.92 -7.36
C CYS A 297 -2.41 -10.53 -6.14
N ALA A 298 -1.09 -10.35 -6.04
CA ALA A 298 -0.30 -10.89 -4.93
C ALA A 298 -0.61 -10.19 -3.59
N ASP A 299 -1.04 -8.92 -3.63
CA ASP A 299 -1.52 -8.20 -2.46
C ASP A 299 -2.99 -8.55 -2.19
N GLU A 300 -3.22 -9.35 -1.15
CA GLU A 300 -4.56 -9.79 -0.73
C GLU A 300 -5.43 -8.65 -0.16
N ASN A 301 -4.85 -7.48 0.13
CA ASN A 301 -5.64 -6.29 0.50
C ASN A 301 -6.28 -5.63 -0.73
N LEU A 302 -5.89 -6.03 -1.94
CA LEU A 302 -6.56 -5.61 -3.16
C LEU A 302 -7.88 -6.35 -3.33
N HIS A 303 -8.82 -5.70 -4.02
CA HIS A 303 -10.16 -6.22 -4.23
C HIS A 303 -10.11 -7.61 -4.89
N LYS A 304 -10.84 -8.59 -4.36
CA LYS A 304 -10.72 -10.02 -4.71
C LYS A 304 -10.97 -10.34 -6.19
N GLU A 305 -11.79 -9.54 -6.86
CA GLU A 305 -12.06 -9.69 -8.29
C GLU A 305 -10.96 -9.11 -9.19
N MET A 306 -9.97 -8.40 -8.62
CA MET A 306 -8.89 -7.82 -9.39
C MET A 306 -7.89 -8.85 -9.86
N ARG A 307 -7.40 -8.62 -11.08
CA ARG A 307 -6.26 -9.32 -11.68
C ARG A 307 -5.12 -8.34 -11.83
N CYS A 308 -3.89 -8.81 -11.63
CA CYS A 308 -2.70 -8.00 -11.74
C CYS A 308 -1.75 -8.56 -12.80
N ALA A 309 -1.02 -7.67 -13.45
CA ALA A 309 0.04 -7.99 -14.40
C ALA A 309 1.24 -7.05 -14.21
N SER A 310 2.41 -7.47 -14.68
CA SER A 310 3.60 -6.62 -14.81
C SER A 310 3.87 -6.35 -16.28
N ILE A 311 4.06 -5.09 -16.65
CA ILE A 311 4.35 -4.65 -18.01
C ILE A 311 5.71 -3.95 -18.03
N LYS A 312 6.59 -4.43 -18.92
CA LYS A 312 7.91 -3.82 -19.13
C LYS A 312 7.81 -2.65 -20.09
N VAL A 313 8.41 -1.54 -19.70
CA VAL A 313 8.54 -0.32 -20.51
C VAL A 313 9.97 0.23 -20.40
N PRO A 314 10.48 0.94 -21.42
CA PRO A 314 11.76 1.61 -21.29
C PRO A 314 11.67 2.76 -20.27
N VAL A 315 12.79 3.02 -19.60
CA VAL A 315 12.99 4.23 -18.80
C VAL A 315 12.88 5.45 -19.72
N ASP A 316 13.73 5.49 -20.76
CA ASP A 316 13.69 6.50 -21.80
C ASP A 316 12.97 5.99 -23.05
N TRP A 317 11.84 6.62 -23.38
CA TRP A 317 11.07 6.29 -24.58
C TRP A 317 11.74 6.71 -25.90
N ALA A 318 12.79 7.53 -25.87
CA ALA A 318 13.67 7.80 -27.02
C ALA A 318 14.67 6.65 -27.26
N GLU A 319 14.90 5.79 -26.26
CA GLU A 319 15.73 4.58 -26.36
C GLU A 319 14.94 3.30 -26.01
N PRO A 320 14.02 2.83 -26.88
CA PRO A 320 13.12 1.71 -26.54
C PRO A 320 13.81 0.39 -26.21
N ALA A 321 15.04 0.18 -26.71
CA ALA A 321 15.87 -1.00 -26.43
C ALA A 321 16.80 -0.82 -25.21
N GLY A 322 16.76 0.36 -24.57
CA GLY A 322 17.55 0.69 -23.40
C GLY A 322 17.02 0.06 -22.12
N ARG A 323 17.40 0.64 -20.98
CA ARG A 323 17.02 0.15 -19.65
C ARG A 323 15.51 0.07 -19.51
N GLN A 324 15.02 -1.04 -18.96
CA GLN A 324 13.60 -1.30 -18.75
C GLN A 324 13.22 -1.18 -17.28
N ILE A 325 11.98 -0.80 -17.02
CA ILE A 325 11.30 -0.85 -15.72
C ILE A 325 10.02 -1.68 -15.84
N GLU A 326 9.57 -2.20 -14.71
CA GLU A 326 8.31 -2.92 -14.61
C GLU A 326 7.22 -2.05 -13.98
N LEU A 327 6.08 -1.97 -14.66
CA LEU A 327 4.87 -1.30 -14.20
C LEU A 327 3.85 -2.35 -13.76
N THR A 328 3.38 -2.22 -12.52
CA THR A 328 2.27 -3.03 -12.03
C THR A 328 0.97 -2.46 -12.56
N VAL A 329 0.13 -3.32 -13.12
CA VAL A 329 -1.17 -2.97 -13.67
C VAL A 329 -2.23 -3.81 -12.98
N GLY A 330 -3.30 -3.16 -12.53
CA GLY A 330 -4.46 -3.79 -11.93
C GLY A 330 -5.65 -3.69 -12.88
N LEU A 331 -6.43 -4.76 -12.94
CA LEU A 331 -7.60 -4.92 -13.79
C LEU A 331 -8.77 -5.42 -12.96
N LEU A 332 -9.89 -4.70 -13.00
CA LEU A 332 -11.20 -5.22 -12.64
C LEU A 332 -11.85 -5.77 -13.92
N PRO A 333 -12.02 -7.10 -14.05
CA PRO A 333 -12.61 -7.68 -15.24
C PRO A 333 -14.05 -7.26 -15.44
N ALA A 334 -14.47 -7.18 -16.70
CA ALA A 334 -15.85 -7.03 -17.09
C ALA A 334 -16.67 -8.23 -16.58
N THR A 335 -17.83 -7.97 -16.00
CA THR A 335 -18.77 -9.00 -15.53
C THR A 335 -19.66 -9.52 -16.66
N GLY A 336 -19.90 -8.71 -17.70
CA GLY A 336 -20.69 -9.05 -18.88
C GLY A 336 -19.84 -9.46 -20.09
N ALA A 337 -19.10 -10.57 -20.01
CA ALA A 337 -18.11 -10.96 -21.04
C ALA A 337 -18.63 -10.94 -22.49
N GLN A 338 -19.89 -11.33 -22.73
CA GLN A 338 -20.51 -11.35 -24.08
C GLN A 338 -20.98 -9.96 -24.55
N ARG A 339 -21.01 -8.95 -23.67
CA ARG A 339 -21.43 -7.56 -23.94
C ARG A 339 -20.27 -6.56 -23.84
N ARG A 340 -19.05 -7.07 -23.68
CA ARG A 340 -17.83 -6.27 -23.52
C ARG A 340 -17.63 -5.34 -24.73
N THR A 341 -17.48 -4.06 -24.43
CA THR A 341 -17.31 -2.96 -25.40
C THR A 341 -15.85 -2.54 -25.54
N GLY A 342 -15.04 -2.73 -24.49
CA GLY A 342 -13.61 -2.43 -24.50
C GLY A 342 -13.06 -2.29 -23.08
N THR A 343 -12.06 -1.43 -22.92
CA THR A 343 -11.42 -1.14 -21.63
C THR A 343 -11.51 0.36 -21.27
N VAL A 344 -11.76 0.63 -19.99
CA VAL A 344 -11.67 1.96 -19.37
C VAL A 344 -10.38 2.01 -18.53
N PHE A 345 -9.48 2.91 -18.88
CA PHE A 345 -8.27 3.18 -18.13
C PHE A 345 -8.55 4.29 -17.11
N ALA A 346 -8.58 3.94 -15.83
CA ALA A 346 -8.67 4.89 -14.73
C ALA A 346 -7.28 5.45 -14.44
N ILE A 347 -7.00 6.68 -14.89
CA ILE A 347 -5.71 7.34 -14.67
C ILE A 347 -5.70 7.89 -13.23
N PRO A 348 -4.77 7.46 -12.37
CA PRO A 348 -4.72 7.95 -11.00
C PRO A 348 -4.32 9.43 -10.91
N GLY A 349 -4.70 10.03 -9.79
CA GLY A 349 -4.23 11.35 -9.39
C GLY A 349 -2.86 11.30 -8.69
N GLY A 350 -2.55 12.37 -7.99
CA GLY A 350 -1.23 12.59 -7.39
C GLY A 350 -0.65 13.94 -7.85
N PRO A 351 0.56 14.02 -8.46
CA PRO A 351 1.36 12.91 -9.01
C PRO A 351 1.80 11.86 -7.99
N GLY A 352 2.11 10.66 -8.48
CA GLY A 352 2.64 9.57 -7.65
C GLY A 352 1.61 8.76 -6.86
N GLY A 353 0.31 8.92 -7.12
CA GLY A 353 -0.75 8.12 -6.49
C GLY A 353 -0.85 6.70 -7.06
N SER A 354 -1.18 5.72 -6.21
CA SER A 354 -1.39 4.33 -6.62
C SER A 354 -2.75 4.14 -7.29
N GLY A 355 -2.72 3.92 -8.60
CA GLY A 355 -3.92 3.63 -9.37
C GLY A 355 -4.47 2.23 -9.11
N VAL A 356 -3.61 1.25 -8.80
CA VAL A 356 -4.08 -0.10 -8.46
C VAL A 356 -4.78 -0.10 -7.10
N ALA A 357 -4.22 0.58 -6.09
CA ALA A 357 -4.87 0.73 -4.79
C ALA A 357 -6.15 1.57 -4.87
N ASP A 358 -6.16 2.63 -5.68
CA ASP A 358 -7.37 3.42 -5.92
C ASP A 358 -8.46 2.59 -6.60
N LEU A 359 -8.12 1.80 -7.61
CA LEU A 359 -9.04 0.91 -8.31
C LEU A 359 -9.64 -0.13 -7.36
N SER A 360 -8.82 -0.72 -6.50
CA SER A 360 -9.26 -1.64 -5.44
C SER A 360 -10.26 -0.98 -4.50
N ARG A 361 -9.87 0.16 -3.91
CA ARG A 361 -10.68 0.88 -2.91
C ARG A 361 -12.01 1.38 -3.46
N SER A 362 -12.06 1.69 -4.75
CA SER A 362 -13.25 2.24 -5.44
C SER A 362 -13.95 1.25 -6.36
N ALA A 363 -13.68 -0.06 -6.23
CA ALA A 363 -14.25 -1.10 -7.10
C ALA A 363 -15.77 -1.04 -7.22
N GLY A 364 -16.47 -0.69 -6.13
CA GLY A 364 -17.92 -0.51 -6.10
C GLY A 364 -18.44 0.57 -7.07
N SER A 365 -17.70 1.67 -7.24
CA SER A 365 -18.06 2.76 -8.16
C SER A 365 -17.99 2.34 -9.64
N PHE A 366 -17.32 1.23 -9.94
CA PHE A 366 -17.21 0.67 -11.30
C PHE A 366 -18.21 -0.45 -11.57
N ALA A 367 -19.01 -0.89 -10.59
CA ALA A 367 -19.82 -2.10 -10.70
C ALA A 367 -20.76 -2.12 -11.92
N GLU A 368 -21.46 -1.03 -12.19
CA GLU A 368 -22.34 -0.91 -13.37
C GLU A 368 -21.52 -0.84 -14.67
N LEU A 369 -20.46 -0.05 -14.69
CA LEU A 369 -19.59 0.12 -15.86
C LEU A 369 -18.95 -1.21 -16.29
N ARG A 370 -18.64 -2.07 -15.31
CA ARG A 370 -18.06 -3.40 -15.51
C ARG A 370 -18.97 -4.38 -16.24
N ASP A 371 -20.26 -4.10 -16.41
CA ASP A 371 -21.09 -4.89 -17.33
C ASP A 371 -20.58 -4.81 -18.78
N ARG A 372 -19.95 -3.68 -19.15
CA ARG A 372 -19.56 -3.36 -20.52
C ARG A 372 -18.06 -3.17 -20.70
N PHE A 373 -17.31 -2.92 -19.64
CA PHE A 373 -15.88 -2.61 -19.74
C PHE A 373 -15.05 -3.39 -18.74
N ASP A 374 -13.86 -3.79 -19.18
CA ASP A 374 -12.76 -3.98 -18.26
C ASP A 374 -12.34 -2.62 -17.70
N VAL A 375 -11.98 -2.55 -16.41
CA VAL A 375 -11.42 -1.32 -15.83
C VAL A 375 -9.99 -1.56 -15.40
N VAL A 376 -9.06 -0.87 -16.03
CA VAL A 376 -7.62 -1.01 -15.79
C VAL A 376 -7.08 0.25 -15.13
N SER A 377 -6.09 0.09 -14.26
CA SER A 377 -5.26 1.18 -13.77
C SER A 377 -3.83 0.70 -13.58
N VAL A 378 -2.90 1.63 -13.48
CA VAL A 378 -1.47 1.35 -13.33
C VAL A 378 -0.95 1.88 -12.00
N GLU A 379 0.20 1.37 -11.58
CA GLU A 379 1.16 2.08 -10.72
C GLU A 379 2.08 2.92 -11.61
N PRO A 380 1.79 4.22 -11.84
CA PRO A 380 2.63 5.08 -12.66
C PRO A 380 4.12 4.99 -12.31
N ARG A 381 5.02 5.26 -13.25
CA ARG A 381 6.48 5.30 -12.99
C ARG A 381 6.89 6.26 -11.86
N ASN A 382 6.12 7.31 -11.61
CA ASN A 382 6.32 8.27 -10.52
C ASN A 382 5.57 7.91 -9.23
N THR A 383 4.66 6.94 -9.33
CA THR A 383 4.14 6.22 -8.18
C THR A 383 5.17 5.17 -7.79
N VAL A 384 5.05 4.60 -6.60
CA VAL A 384 5.89 3.52 -6.09
C VAL A 384 7.30 3.88 -5.60
N ASP A 385 7.53 3.50 -4.36
CA ASP A 385 8.82 2.97 -3.92
C ASP A 385 9.08 1.66 -4.68
N LYS A 386 9.59 1.76 -5.91
CA LYS A 386 10.08 0.60 -6.69
C LYS A 386 11.40 0.05 -6.15
N GLY A 387 11.91 0.58 -5.02
CA GLY A 387 13.29 0.42 -4.60
C GLY A 387 14.31 1.07 -5.55
N VAL A 388 13.85 1.89 -6.51
CA VAL A 388 14.72 2.61 -7.47
C VAL A 388 15.18 3.92 -6.87
N LEU A 389 14.23 4.75 -6.42
CA LEU A 389 14.51 5.98 -5.68
C LEU A 389 14.26 5.73 -4.18
N PRO A 390 15.06 6.34 -3.26
CA PRO A 390 14.82 6.22 -1.84
C PRO A 390 13.42 6.68 -1.43
N TYR A 391 12.76 5.98 -0.51
CA TYR A 391 11.43 6.33 -0.02
C TYR A 391 11.31 7.79 0.46
N ASP A 392 12.34 8.30 1.14
CA ASP A 392 12.36 9.68 1.64
C ASP A 392 12.24 10.72 0.52
N CYS A 393 12.72 10.39 -0.69
CA CYS A 393 12.56 11.23 -1.87
C CYS A 393 11.11 11.34 -2.33
N LEU A 394 10.25 10.37 -2.00
CA LEU A 394 8.85 10.38 -2.39
C LEU A 394 7.98 11.15 -1.40
N ILE A 395 8.33 11.11 -0.11
CA ILE A 395 7.43 11.56 0.97
C ILE A 395 7.85 12.87 1.62
N THR A 396 9.15 13.18 1.68
CA THR A 396 9.61 14.37 2.42
C THR A 396 10.59 15.22 1.61
N GLY A 397 10.59 16.52 1.92
CA GLY A 397 11.40 17.52 1.25
C GLY A 397 11.51 18.80 2.09
N PRO A 398 12.22 19.82 1.59
CA PRO A 398 12.34 21.10 2.30
C PRO A 398 10.96 21.73 2.48
N TRP A 399 10.76 22.48 3.58
CA TRP A 399 9.56 23.30 3.70
C TRP A 399 9.56 24.40 2.65
N ILE A 400 8.43 24.52 1.96
CA ILE A 400 8.19 25.60 1.01
C ILE A 400 7.74 26.82 1.80
N THR A 401 8.53 27.87 1.69
CA THR A 401 8.28 29.17 2.32
C THR A 401 8.17 30.20 1.21
N ARG A 402 7.22 31.13 1.32
CA ARG A 402 7.05 32.22 0.35
C ARG A 402 8.26 33.16 0.39
N PRO A 403 9.01 33.34 -0.71
CA PRO A 403 10.10 34.31 -0.76
C PRO A 403 9.59 35.73 -1.00
N ASP A 404 10.09 36.70 -0.25
CA ASP A 404 9.78 38.13 -0.39
C ASP A 404 10.82 38.88 -1.24
N THR A 405 12.05 38.36 -1.29
CA THR A 405 13.15 38.94 -2.06
C THR A 405 13.68 37.98 -3.13
N ARG A 406 14.48 38.51 -4.06
CA ARG A 406 15.13 37.69 -5.08
C ARG A 406 16.17 36.76 -4.46
N GLU A 407 16.83 37.22 -3.41
CA GLU A 407 17.81 36.47 -2.63
C GLU A 407 17.16 35.27 -1.94
N GLU A 408 15.99 35.46 -1.33
CA GLU A 408 15.20 34.38 -0.73
C GLU A 408 14.68 33.39 -1.77
N TYR A 409 14.24 33.87 -2.93
CA TYR A 409 13.83 33.02 -4.06
C TYR A 409 14.99 32.17 -4.57
N ALA A 410 16.18 32.76 -4.71
CA ALA A 410 17.39 32.03 -5.07
C ALA A 410 17.79 30.99 -4.01
N GLU A 411 17.65 31.32 -2.72
CA GLU A 411 17.92 30.38 -1.62
C GLU A 411 16.92 29.22 -1.59
N LEU A 412 15.63 29.49 -1.79
CA LEU A 412 14.62 28.44 -1.98
C LEU A 412 15.02 27.53 -3.15
N GLY A 413 15.45 28.12 -4.26
CA GLY A 413 15.96 27.39 -5.42
C GLY A 413 17.15 26.48 -5.09
N ARG A 414 18.11 26.97 -4.30
CA ARG A 414 19.25 26.16 -3.82
C ARG A 414 18.80 24.99 -2.94
N ARG A 415 17.86 25.21 -2.02
CA ARG A 415 17.31 24.15 -1.14
C ARG A 415 16.56 23.08 -1.92
N ASN A 416 15.69 23.49 -2.83
CA ASN A 416 14.94 22.58 -3.71
C ASN A 416 15.90 21.78 -4.60
N ARG A 417 16.86 22.46 -5.25
CA ARG A 417 17.90 21.82 -6.06
C ARG A 417 18.68 20.78 -5.27
N ALA A 418 19.16 21.13 -4.08
CA ALA A 418 19.94 20.20 -3.26
C ALA A 418 19.12 18.96 -2.86
N ALA A 419 17.81 19.13 -2.59
CA ALA A 419 16.93 17.98 -2.34
C ALA A 419 16.72 17.12 -3.59
N ALA A 420 16.45 17.75 -4.73
CA ALA A 420 16.27 17.09 -6.02
C ALA A 420 17.53 16.34 -6.47
N GLU A 421 18.72 16.94 -6.34
CA GLU A 421 20.00 16.34 -6.71
C GLU A 421 20.37 15.14 -5.82
N ARG A 422 20.02 15.17 -4.52
CA ARG A 422 20.16 13.98 -3.66
C ARG A 422 19.33 12.81 -4.17
N CYS A 423 18.11 13.07 -4.65
CA CYS A 423 17.25 12.04 -5.19
C CYS A 423 17.70 11.59 -6.59
N ARG A 424 18.08 12.53 -7.45
CA ARG A 424 18.63 12.26 -8.79
C ARG A 424 19.93 11.47 -8.73
N ALA A 425 20.76 11.64 -7.70
CA ALA A 425 22.00 10.89 -7.53
C ALA A 425 21.79 9.38 -7.32
N ALA A 426 20.60 8.96 -6.86
CA ALA A 426 20.27 7.53 -6.78
C ALA A 426 20.09 6.90 -8.16
N ASP A 427 19.44 7.63 -9.07
CA ASP A 427 19.20 7.19 -10.44
C ASP A 427 18.91 8.38 -11.38
N PRO A 428 19.94 8.96 -12.05
CA PRO A 428 19.76 10.15 -12.87
C PRO A 428 18.87 9.89 -14.10
N GLU A 429 19.04 8.73 -14.73
CA GLU A 429 18.31 8.33 -15.92
C GLU A 429 16.82 8.20 -15.60
N PHE A 430 16.46 7.47 -14.54
CA PHE A 430 15.07 7.30 -14.16
C PHE A 430 14.43 8.63 -13.73
N PHE A 431 15.12 9.41 -12.90
CA PHE A 431 14.64 10.68 -12.38
C PHE A 431 14.25 11.66 -13.50
N ASP A 432 15.03 11.72 -14.57
CA ASP A 432 14.81 12.65 -15.68
C ASP A 432 13.63 12.24 -16.60
N HIS A 433 13.07 11.03 -16.43
CA HIS A 433 11.99 10.46 -17.24
C HIS A 433 10.70 10.18 -16.45
N LEU A 434 10.49 10.92 -15.35
CA LEU A 434 9.30 10.85 -14.51
C LEU A 434 8.18 11.82 -14.93
N ASP A 435 8.23 12.35 -16.15
CA ASP A 435 7.25 13.30 -16.68
C ASP A 435 5.95 12.63 -17.18
N SER A 436 4.88 13.40 -17.31
CA SER A 436 3.58 12.86 -17.73
C SER A 436 3.49 12.49 -19.21
N ALA A 437 4.39 12.95 -20.09
CA ALA A 437 4.47 12.45 -21.46
C ALA A 437 5.07 11.04 -21.49
N SER A 438 6.00 10.73 -20.58
CA SER A 438 6.51 9.38 -20.36
C SER A 438 5.42 8.46 -19.77
N VAL A 439 4.62 8.94 -18.79
CA VAL A 439 3.44 8.20 -18.30
C VAL A 439 2.41 7.95 -19.41
N ALA A 440 2.17 8.92 -20.29
CA ALA A 440 1.26 8.74 -21.43
C ALA A 440 1.74 7.65 -22.41
N ARG A 441 3.05 7.52 -22.61
CA ARG A 441 3.61 6.43 -23.43
C ARG A 441 3.51 5.07 -22.73
N ASP A 442 3.62 5.03 -21.40
CA ASP A 442 3.34 3.82 -20.62
C ASP A 442 1.89 3.37 -20.79
N MET A 443 0.93 4.31 -20.72
CA MET A 443 -0.48 4.03 -20.98
C MET A 443 -0.69 3.45 -22.39
N GLU A 444 0.04 3.92 -23.39
CA GLU A 444 -0.01 3.37 -24.75
C GLU A 444 0.57 1.96 -24.83
N ALA A 445 1.67 1.68 -24.12
CA ALA A 445 2.22 0.32 -24.01
C ALA A 445 1.22 -0.65 -23.36
N ILE A 446 0.50 -0.18 -22.34
CA ILE A 446 -0.56 -0.94 -21.68
C ILE A 446 -1.74 -1.19 -22.64
N ARG A 447 -2.16 -0.18 -23.43
CA ARG A 447 -3.17 -0.38 -24.49
C ARG A 447 -2.77 -1.51 -25.42
N VAL A 448 -1.52 -1.49 -25.91
CA VAL A 448 -0.99 -2.52 -26.82
C VAL A 448 -1.01 -3.89 -26.14
N ALA A 449 -0.56 -3.98 -24.89
CA ALA A 449 -0.52 -5.23 -24.13
C ALA A 449 -1.92 -5.80 -23.82
N LEU A 450 -2.93 -4.94 -23.73
CA LEU A 450 -4.35 -5.30 -23.60
C LEU A 450 -4.98 -5.74 -24.93
N GLY A 451 -4.35 -5.47 -26.07
CA GLY A 451 -4.90 -5.74 -27.41
C GLY A 451 -6.05 -4.81 -27.81
N GLU A 452 -6.21 -3.67 -27.14
CA GLU A 452 -7.31 -2.72 -27.39
C GLU A 452 -6.98 -1.79 -28.55
N GLU A 453 -7.85 -1.56 -29.53
CA GLU A 453 -7.57 -0.60 -30.61
C GLU A 453 -7.55 0.86 -30.10
N LYS A 454 -8.48 1.17 -29.21
CA LYS A 454 -8.66 2.46 -28.55
C LYS A 454 -9.06 2.26 -27.09
N LEU A 455 -8.66 3.16 -26.22
CA LEU A 455 -9.06 3.16 -24.81
C LEU A 455 -10.11 4.22 -24.51
N SER A 456 -10.95 3.93 -23.52
CA SER A 456 -11.72 4.95 -22.83
C SER A 456 -10.99 5.33 -21.54
N PHE A 457 -11.13 6.56 -21.06
CA PHE A 457 -10.34 7.04 -19.93
C PHE A 457 -11.19 7.76 -18.89
N ILE A 458 -10.84 7.58 -17.62
CA ILE A 458 -11.26 8.46 -16.52
C ILE A 458 -9.99 9.01 -15.87
N ALA A 459 -9.71 10.28 -16.14
CA ALA A 459 -8.58 11.01 -15.60
C ALA A 459 -9.00 11.76 -14.34
N THR A 460 -8.47 11.38 -13.18
CA THR A 460 -8.84 12.02 -11.91
C THR A 460 -7.72 12.94 -11.43
N SER A 461 -8.07 14.16 -11.00
CA SER A 461 -7.11 15.07 -10.36
C SER A 461 -5.92 15.38 -11.28
N TYR A 462 -4.70 15.29 -10.76
CA TYR A 462 -3.48 15.37 -11.54
C TYR A 462 -3.43 14.39 -12.72
N GLY A 463 -4.15 13.26 -12.69
CA GLY A 463 -4.26 12.32 -13.81
C GLY A 463 -4.76 12.99 -15.11
N GLY A 464 -5.36 14.18 -15.03
CA GLY A 464 -5.66 15.02 -16.17
C GLY A 464 -4.42 15.41 -16.99
N VAL A 465 -3.26 15.62 -16.36
CA VAL A 465 -2.02 16.02 -17.05
C VAL A 465 -1.48 14.91 -17.98
N PRO A 466 -1.31 13.65 -17.54
CA PRO A 466 -1.01 12.56 -18.47
C PRO A 466 -2.17 12.25 -19.42
N GLY A 467 -3.44 12.49 -19.05
CA GLY A 467 -4.58 12.38 -19.98
C GLY A 467 -4.51 13.38 -21.16
N ILE A 468 -4.10 14.62 -20.88
CA ILE A 468 -3.82 15.65 -21.90
C ILE A 468 -2.61 15.26 -22.74
N ALA A 469 -1.54 14.76 -22.12
CA ALA A 469 -0.37 14.29 -22.86
C ALA A 469 -0.72 13.11 -23.79
N TYR A 470 -1.51 12.14 -23.32
CA TYR A 470 -1.99 11.03 -24.14
C TYR A 470 -2.82 11.52 -25.33
N SER A 471 -3.73 12.48 -25.10
CA SER A 471 -4.55 13.09 -26.17
C SER A 471 -3.70 13.76 -27.25
N ARG A 472 -2.57 14.37 -26.89
CA ARG A 472 -1.65 15.01 -27.86
C ARG A 472 -0.80 13.99 -28.62
N LEU A 473 -0.27 12.99 -27.91
CA LEU A 473 0.65 12.00 -28.48
C LEU A 473 -0.08 10.93 -29.30
N PHE A 474 -1.29 10.56 -28.91
CA PHE A 474 -2.04 9.44 -29.46
C PHE A 474 -3.53 9.78 -29.71
N PRO A 475 -3.86 10.89 -30.40
CA PRO A 475 -5.25 11.33 -30.57
C PRO A 475 -6.16 10.26 -31.19
N GLY A 476 -5.65 9.52 -32.17
CA GLY A 476 -6.38 8.42 -32.83
C GLY A 476 -6.61 7.18 -31.97
N ARG A 477 -6.04 7.12 -30.75
CA ARG A 477 -6.19 5.98 -29.80
C ARG A 477 -7.18 6.26 -28.67
N VAL A 478 -7.80 7.45 -28.65
CA VAL A 478 -8.84 7.80 -27.67
C VAL A 478 -10.22 7.44 -28.21
N ARG A 479 -10.97 6.60 -27.47
CA ARG A 479 -12.39 6.33 -27.71
C ARG A 479 -13.28 7.33 -26.98
N ALA A 480 -12.99 7.55 -25.70
CA ALA A 480 -13.71 8.47 -24.82
C ALA A 480 -12.77 8.95 -23.72
N MET A 481 -12.96 10.17 -23.22
CA MET A 481 -12.12 10.75 -22.16
C MET A 481 -13.00 11.53 -21.17
N VAL A 482 -12.86 11.20 -19.90
CA VAL A 482 -13.49 11.89 -18.78
C VAL A 482 -12.41 12.56 -17.95
N PHE A 483 -12.57 13.85 -17.67
CA PHE A 483 -11.73 14.58 -16.72
C PHE A 483 -12.54 14.85 -15.45
N ASP A 484 -12.13 14.26 -14.32
CA ASP A 484 -12.81 14.33 -13.03
C ASP A 484 -11.97 15.13 -12.02
N GLY A 485 -12.40 16.34 -11.70
CA GLY A 485 -11.67 17.30 -10.88
C GLY A 485 -10.24 17.53 -11.35
N SER A 486 -10.01 17.58 -12.66
CA SER A 486 -8.68 17.49 -13.26
C SER A 486 -7.93 18.82 -13.31
N VAL A 487 -6.61 18.76 -13.18
CA VAL A 487 -5.72 19.92 -13.31
C VAL A 487 -5.62 20.35 -14.78
N SER A 488 -6.03 21.58 -15.07
CA SER A 488 -5.79 22.19 -16.39
C SER A 488 -4.48 22.98 -16.39
N PRO A 489 -3.50 22.65 -17.25
CA PRO A 489 -2.31 23.47 -17.44
C PRO A 489 -2.57 24.71 -18.33
N TYR A 490 -3.81 24.90 -18.81
CA TYR A 490 -4.20 26.03 -19.65
C TYR A 490 -4.98 27.11 -18.88
N LEU A 491 -5.51 26.75 -17.71
CA LEU A 491 -6.25 27.66 -16.86
C LEU A 491 -5.29 28.60 -16.15
N ASP A 492 -5.67 29.88 -16.06
CA ASP A 492 -4.96 30.84 -15.23
C ASP A 492 -4.97 30.36 -13.77
N ARG A 493 -3.79 30.20 -13.16
CA ARG A 493 -3.65 29.57 -11.84
C ARG A 493 -4.42 30.36 -10.79
N VAL A 494 -4.24 31.69 -10.72
CA VAL A 494 -4.89 32.49 -9.67
C VAL A 494 -6.41 32.44 -9.80
N ARG A 495 -6.93 32.65 -11.02
CA ARG A 495 -8.37 32.58 -11.27
C ARG A 495 -8.94 31.20 -11.02
N GLY A 496 -8.14 30.14 -11.24
CA GLY A 496 -8.49 28.76 -10.89
C GLY A 496 -8.76 28.53 -9.40
N ARG A 497 -8.35 29.43 -8.49
CA ARG A 497 -8.70 29.36 -7.05
C ARG A 497 -9.81 30.29 -6.60
N LEU A 498 -10.43 31.06 -7.49
CA LEU A 498 -11.65 31.80 -7.12
C LEU A 498 -12.70 30.88 -6.46
N PRO A 499 -12.94 29.63 -6.92
CA PRO A 499 -13.86 28.74 -6.24
C PRO A 499 -13.40 28.27 -4.85
N HIS A 500 -12.09 28.27 -4.58
CA HIS A 500 -11.56 27.96 -3.25
C HIS A 500 -11.79 29.12 -2.28
N GLU A 501 -11.62 30.35 -2.76
CA GLU A 501 -11.95 31.57 -2.01
C GLU A 501 -13.46 31.64 -1.69
N GLU A 502 -14.30 31.25 -2.64
CA GLU A 502 -15.74 31.08 -2.40
C GLU A 502 -16.02 29.98 -1.37
N SER A 503 -15.30 28.85 -1.44
CA SER A 503 -15.42 27.78 -0.44
C SER A 503 -15.00 28.25 0.97
N PHE A 504 -13.99 29.10 1.09
CA PHE A 504 -13.65 29.76 2.36
C PHE A 504 -14.80 30.64 2.87
N THR A 505 -15.45 31.38 1.98
CA THR A 505 -16.64 32.17 2.34
C THR A 505 -17.77 31.28 2.84
N ARG A 506 -17.96 30.11 2.23
CA ARG A 506 -18.94 29.10 2.68
C ARG A 506 -18.58 28.50 4.04
N PHE A 507 -17.30 28.24 4.30
CA PHE A 507 -16.80 27.85 5.63
C PHE A 507 -17.12 28.90 6.70
N ALA A 508 -16.85 30.18 6.42
CA ALA A 508 -17.17 31.27 7.34
C ALA A 508 -18.70 31.36 7.61
N ALA A 509 -19.52 31.22 6.56
CA ALA A 509 -20.98 31.22 6.68
C ALA A 509 -21.50 30.02 7.49
N TRP A 510 -20.95 28.81 7.26
CA TRP A 510 -21.27 27.63 8.05
C TRP A 510 -20.90 27.82 9.52
N CYS A 511 -19.72 28.38 9.80
CA CYS A 511 -19.28 28.61 11.18
C CYS A 511 -20.18 29.61 11.92
N ALA A 512 -20.66 30.65 11.22
CA ALA A 512 -21.62 31.59 11.78
C ALA A 512 -22.97 30.93 12.14
N ALA A 513 -23.39 29.90 11.39
CA ALA A 513 -24.63 29.18 11.63
C ALA A 513 -24.51 28.01 12.62
N SER A 514 -23.32 27.40 12.73
CA SER A 514 -23.11 26.17 13.49
C SER A 514 -22.50 26.43 14.88
N THR A 515 -23.20 25.98 15.93
CA THR A 515 -22.67 26.05 17.31
C THR A 515 -21.52 25.08 17.57
N THR A 516 -21.25 24.13 16.67
CA THR A 516 -20.07 23.25 16.75
C THR A 516 -18.81 23.93 16.27
N CYS A 517 -18.91 25.08 15.60
CA CYS A 517 -17.74 25.85 15.20
C CYS A 517 -17.11 26.57 16.39
N ALA A 518 -15.81 26.39 16.60
CA ALA A 518 -15.11 27.04 17.70
C ALA A 518 -15.04 28.57 17.60
N LEU A 519 -15.22 29.12 16.40
CA LEU A 519 -15.27 30.55 16.10
C LEU A 519 -16.72 31.06 15.96
N HIS A 520 -17.71 30.27 16.39
CA HIS A 520 -19.11 30.69 16.36
C HIS A 520 -19.30 32.01 17.14
N GLY A 521 -19.96 32.98 16.50
CA GLY A 521 -20.15 34.33 17.04
C GLY A 521 -19.01 35.32 16.75
N GLU A 522 -17.94 34.90 16.06
CA GLU A 522 -16.85 35.76 15.59
C GLU A 522 -16.92 35.96 14.06
N ASP A 523 -16.33 37.05 13.54
CA ASP A 523 -16.07 37.17 12.10
C ASP A 523 -14.85 36.31 11.74
N VAL A 524 -15.12 35.09 11.26
CA VAL A 524 -14.08 34.12 10.86
C VAL A 524 -13.10 34.71 9.84
N GLY A 525 -13.60 35.53 8.91
CA GLY A 525 -12.76 36.15 7.89
C GLY A 525 -11.81 37.19 8.49
N GLU A 526 -12.28 38.02 9.42
CA GLU A 526 -11.44 38.97 10.14
C GLU A 526 -10.40 38.25 11.00
N VAL A 527 -10.81 37.26 11.79
CA VAL A 527 -9.92 36.44 12.64
C VAL A 527 -8.82 35.79 11.78
N TRP A 528 -9.21 35.20 10.65
CA TRP A 528 -8.28 34.56 9.72
C TRP A 528 -7.27 35.55 9.11
N ARG A 529 -7.74 36.67 8.55
CA ARG A 529 -6.85 37.66 7.93
C ARG A 529 -5.94 38.33 8.95
N ALA A 530 -6.42 38.58 10.17
CA ALA A 530 -5.60 39.09 11.27
C ALA A 530 -4.52 38.07 11.70
N LEU A 531 -4.87 36.78 11.79
CA LEU A 531 -3.92 35.70 12.05
C LEU A 531 -2.84 35.65 10.97
N VAL A 532 -3.23 35.60 9.69
CA VAL A 532 -2.32 35.53 8.54
C VAL A 532 -1.38 36.74 8.52
N ALA A 533 -1.92 37.97 8.62
CA ALA A 533 -1.12 39.18 8.57
C ALA A 533 -0.15 39.31 9.76
N ARG A 534 -0.55 38.84 10.95
CA ARG A 534 0.36 38.78 12.11
C ARG A 534 1.44 37.72 11.91
N ALA A 535 1.07 36.53 11.43
CA ALA A 535 1.98 35.42 11.20
C ALA A 535 3.04 35.70 10.12
N ASP A 536 2.71 36.51 9.12
CA ASP A 536 3.68 37.00 8.12
C ASP A 536 4.76 37.90 8.72
N ARG A 537 4.48 38.59 9.85
CA ARG A 537 5.47 39.42 10.56
C ARG A 537 6.21 38.63 11.63
N VAL A 538 5.47 37.81 12.37
CA VAL A 538 5.97 37.00 13.49
C VAL A 538 5.35 35.60 13.38
N PRO A 539 6.08 34.63 12.81
CA PRO A 539 5.58 33.27 12.64
C PRO A 539 5.10 32.65 13.97
N VAL A 540 3.96 31.96 13.92
CA VAL A 540 3.34 31.36 15.11
C VAL A 540 4.00 30.01 15.40
N PRO A 541 4.57 29.78 16.59
CA PRO A 541 5.27 28.55 16.90
C PRO A 541 4.31 27.36 17.03
N VAL A 542 4.81 26.16 16.71
CA VAL A 542 4.16 24.89 17.08
C VAL A 542 4.64 24.51 18.49
N LYS A 543 3.75 24.52 19.48
CA LYS A 543 4.15 24.14 20.86
C LYS A 543 4.65 22.69 20.91
N GLY A 544 5.75 22.48 21.63
CA GLY A 544 6.40 21.17 21.75
C GLY A 544 7.37 20.83 20.61
N GLU A 545 7.54 21.72 19.63
CA GLU A 545 8.49 21.55 18.53
C GLU A 545 9.68 22.53 18.60
N PRO A 546 10.78 22.26 17.87
CA PRO A 546 11.89 23.21 17.75
C PRO A 546 11.43 24.57 17.19
N PRO A 547 12.08 25.71 17.54
CA PRO A 547 11.64 27.05 17.14
C PRO A 547 11.44 27.27 15.64
N ARG A 548 12.18 26.52 14.81
CA ARG A 548 12.04 26.55 13.34
C ARG A 548 10.67 26.05 12.84
N ALA A 549 9.97 25.23 13.63
CA ALA A 549 8.62 24.77 13.32
C ALA A 549 7.61 25.85 13.72
N ALA A 550 7.58 26.93 12.93
CA ALA A 550 6.64 28.04 13.08
C ALA A 550 5.94 28.34 11.75
N TYR A 551 4.68 28.73 11.83
CA TYR A 551 3.80 29.00 10.68
C TYR A 551 3.74 30.50 10.38
N SER A 552 4.12 30.85 9.15
CA SER A 552 3.82 32.15 8.53
C SER A 552 2.36 32.20 8.06
N GLY A 553 1.89 33.36 7.60
CA GLY A 553 0.57 33.49 6.99
C GLY A 553 0.44 32.61 5.74
N PHE A 554 1.51 32.52 4.94
CA PHE A 554 1.59 31.58 3.82
C PHE A 554 1.42 30.12 4.25
N ASP A 555 2.10 29.69 5.31
CA ASP A 555 2.01 28.30 5.80
C ASP A 555 0.59 27.95 6.24
N PHE A 556 -0.11 28.88 6.91
CA PHE A 556 -1.50 28.68 7.31
C PHE A 556 -2.43 28.50 6.10
N GLN A 557 -2.30 29.35 5.08
CA GLN A 557 -3.13 29.27 3.88
C GLN A 557 -2.97 27.91 3.18
N VAL A 558 -1.73 27.47 2.98
CA VAL A 558 -1.42 26.17 2.38
C VAL A 558 -1.96 25.02 3.24
N ALA A 559 -1.78 25.08 4.56
CA ALA A 559 -2.25 24.02 5.46
C ALA A 559 -3.78 23.96 5.57
N ALA A 560 -4.51 25.06 5.34
CA ALA A 560 -5.97 25.10 5.33
C ALA A 560 -6.58 24.51 4.05
N ALA A 561 -5.85 24.52 2.92
CA ALA A 561 -6.38 24.19 1.59
C ALA A 561 -7.16 22.86 1.51
N PRO A 562 -6.70 21.74 2.10
CA PRO A 562 -7.43 20.48 2.02
C PRO A 562 -8.81 20.51 2.70
N SER A 563 -8.96 21.24 3.80
CA SER A 563 -10.24 21.42 4.50
C SER A 563 -11.19 22.32 3.71
N ILE A 564 -10.65 23.23 2.89
CA ILE A 564 -11.43 24.08 1.98
C ILE A 564 -11.93 23.30 0.75
N VAL A 565 -11.10 22.40 0.21
CA VAL A 565 -11.45 21.59 -0.98
C VAL A 565 -12.46 20.49 -0.62
N SER A 566 -12.25 19.81 0.50
CA SER A 566 -13.05 18.65 0.89
C SER A 566 -13.33 18.68 2.40
N PRO A 567 -14.32 19.45 2.86
CA PRO A 567 -14.69 19.59 4.27
C PRO A 567 -15.21 18.31 4.96
N GLY A 568 -15.57 17.29 4.18
CA GLY A 568 -16.24 16.10 4.66
C GLY A 568 -17.76 16.16 4.46
N PRO A 569 -18.52 15.21 5.02
CA PRO A 569 -19.96 15.13 4.83
C PRO A 569 -20.71 16.27 5.54
N ASP A 570 -21.78 16.72 4.88
CA ASP A 570 -22.83 17.59 5.43
C ASP A 570 -23.65 16.83 6.50
N PRO A 571 -24.20 17.47 7.54
CA PRO A 571 -24.15 18.91 7.85
C PRO A 571 -23.00 19.36 8.75
N GLU A 572 -22.26 18.41 9.32
CA GLU A 572 -21.28 18.72 10.36
C GLU A 572 -19.94 19.17 9.83
N PHE A 573 -19.58 18.81 8.59
CA PHE A 573 -18.31 19.19 7.94
C PHE A 573 -17.10 19.05 8.89
N PRO A 574 -16.73 17.82 9.28
CA PRO A 574 -15.76 17.59 10.35
C PRO A 574 -14.41 18.28 10.13
N ARG A 575 -13.95 18.43 8.88
CA ARG A 575 -12.69 19.15 8.62
C ARG A 575 -12.81 20.67 8.79
N TRP A 576 -14.02 21.23 8.67
CA TRP A 576 -14.28 22.62 9.03
C TRP A 576 -14.33 22.82 10.54
N VAL A 577 -14.87 21.86 11.31
CA VAL A 577 -14.75 21.88 12.77
C VAL A 577 -13.27 21.91 13.19
N GLU A 578 -12.47 20.96 12.68
CA GLU A 578 -11.04 20.91 12.94
C GLU A 578 -10.31 22.20 12.51
N LEU A 579 -10.67 22.76 11.35
CA LEU A 579 -10.08 24.00 10.84
C LEU A 579 -10.39 25.18 11.75
N ALA A 580 -11.64 25.31 12.22
CA ALA A 580 -12.04 26.38 13.13
C ALA A 580 -11.27 26.30 14.46
N ASP A 581 -11.14 25.10 15.03
CA ASP A 581 -10.34 24.86 16.24
C ASP A 581 -8.87 25.23 16.03
N ALA A 582 -8.30 24.84 14.89
CA ALA A 582 -6.92 25.15 14.54
C ALA A 582 -6.70 26.66 14.36
N ILE A 583 -7.62 27.38 13.71
CA ILE A 583 -7.58 28.84 13.57
C ILE A 583 -7.65 29.51 14.94
N LYS A 584 -8.59 29.11 15.80
CA LYS A 584 -8.74 29.68 17.15
C LYS A 584 -7.48 29.49 18.00
N ARG A 585 -6.89 28.28 17.95
CA ARG A 585 -5.65 27.98 18.67
C ARG A 585 -4.45 28.79 18.14
N ALA A 586 -4.32 28.89 16.81
CA ALA A 586 -3.29 29.69 16.17
C ALA A 586 -3.45 31.19 16.46
N ALA A 587 -4.70 31.67 16.53
CA ALA A 587 -5.01 33.03 16.96
C ALA A 587 -4.49 33.32 18.38
N GLY A 588 -4.55 32.33 19.28
CA GLY A 588 -3.96 32.34 20.62
C GLY A 588 -2.45 32.09 20.70
N GLY A 589 -1.75 31.98 19.56
CA GLY A 589 -0.28 31.86 19.49
C GLY A 589 0.26 30.43 19.48
N ASP A 590 -0.54 29.44 19.11
CA ASP A 590 -0.08 28.05 18.97
C ASP A 590 -0.57 27.40 17.65
N ALA A 591 0.36 27.08 16.77
CA ALA A 591 0.08 26.46 15.46
C ALA A 591 -0.08 24.92 15.52
N SER A 592 -0.09 24.30 16.71
CA SER A 592 -0.20 22.84 16.88
C SER A 592 -1.39 22.22 16.16
N GLY A 593 -2.55 22.88 16.13
CA GLY A 593 -3.74 22.37 15.43
C GLY A 593 -3.50 22.13 13.93
N PHE A 594 -2.83 23.07 13.25
CA PHE A 594 -2.44 22.90 11.85
C PHE A 594 -1.33 21.86 11.70
N ALA A 595 -0.33 21.88 12.59
CA ALA A 595 0.78 20.93 12.55
C ALA A 595 0.32 19.48 12.72
N ASP A 596 -0.70 19.22 13.53
CA ASP A 596 -1.23 17.88 13.75
C ASP A 596 -1.95 17.36 12.50
N TYR A 597 -2.73 18.23 11.84
CA TYR A 597 -3.32 17.93 10.54
C TYR A 597 -2.27 17.56 9.49
N VAL A 598 -1.22 18.40 9.38
CA VAL A 598 -0.13 18.18 8.42
C VAL A 598 0.68 16.93 8.75
N ARG A 599 0.92 16.64 10.03
CA ARG A 599 1.64 15.43 10.48
C ARG A 599 0.92 14.15 10.13
N ARG A 600 -0.42 14.11 10.25
CA ARG A 600 -1.22 12.93 9.90
C ARG A 600 -0.90 12.46 8.47
N SER A 601 -0.79 13.42 7.55
CA SER A 601 -0.60 13.17 6.12
C SER A 601 0.86 13.11 5.67
N THR A 602 1.77 13.86 6.30
CA THR A 602 3.13 14.10 5.77
C THR A 602 4.27 13.68 6.70
N LYS A 603 3.96 13.31 7.96
CA LYS A 603 4.94 13.10 9.03
C LYS A 603 5.84 14.31 9.33
N SER A 604 5.49 15.49 8.83
CA SER A 604 6.21 16.75 9.02
C SER A 604 5.34 17.72 9.83
N PRO A 605 5.93 18.58 10.69
CA PRO A 605 5.17 19.60 11.44
C PRO A 605 4.68 20.77 10.57
N LYS A 606 5.25 20.95 9.37
CA LYS A 606 4.86 21.96 8.38
C LYS A 606 4.76 21.31 7.01
N VAL A 607 3.98 21.88 6.11
CA VAL A 607 3.74 21.32 4.77
C VAL A 607 5.08 21.23 4.02
N PRO A 608 5.67 20.03 3.86
CA PRO A 608 6.94 19.87 3.19
C PRO A 608 6.73 19.80 1.69
N ALA A 609 7.71 20.23 0.90
CA ALA A 609 7.74 19.86 -0.51
C ALA A 609 7.66 18.32 -0.62
N PHE A 610 6.76 17.81 -1.46
CA PHE A 610 6.77 16.40 -1.81
C PHE A 610 7.73 16.22 -2.97
N THR A 611 9.02 15.98 -2.67
CA THR A 611 10.08 15.92 -3.71
C THR A 611 9.70 14.97 -4.84
N GLY A 612 9.07 13.83 -4.54
CA GLY A 612 8.58 12.87 -5.54
C GLY A 612 7.47 13.41 -6.43
N MET A 613 6.48 14.10 -5.85
CA MET A 613 5.45 14.78 -6.65
C MET A 613 6.08 15.86 -7.55
N ASN A 614 7.07 16.57 -7.03
CA ASN A 614 7.77 17.62 -7.76
C ASN A 614 8.60 17.07 -8.91
N MET A 615 9.12 15.84 -8.85
CA MET A 615 9.80 15.23 -10.00
C MET A 615 8.93 15.28 -11.24
N THR A 616 7.67 14.87 -11.14
CA THR A 616 6.74 14.90 -12.27
C THR A 616 6.23 16.32 -12.56
N HIS A 617 5.80 17.07 -11.54
CA HIS A 617 5.30 18.45 -11.73
C HIS A 617 6.31 19.38 -12.41
N CYS A 618 7.58 19.32 -12.01
CA CYS A 618 8.60 20.20 -12.55
C CYS A 618 8.99 19.78 -13.98
N LEU A 619 9.05 18.47 -14.27
CA LEU A 619 9.25 17.98 -15.63
C LEU A 619 8.07 18.26 -16.56
N ASP A 620 6.85 18.38 -16.02
CA ASP A 620 5.66 18.83 -16.75
C ASP A 620 5.62 20.35 -16.99
N GLY A 621 6.62 21.09 -16.49
CA GLY A 621 6.69 22.54 -16.67
C GLY A 621 5.63 23.31 -15.87
N LEU A 622 5.16 22.75 -14.75
CA LEU A 622 4.20 23.40 -13.86
C LEU A 622 4.87 24.33 -12.82
N GLY A 623 6.16 24.59 -12.94
CA GLY A 623 6.90 25.57 -12.14
C GLY A 623 6.69 27.02 -12.58
N PHE A 624 7.49 27.92 -11.99
CA PHE A 624 7.72 29.27 -12.51
C PHE A 624 8.92 29.26 -13.46
N ARG A 625 8.91 30.11 -14.50
CA ARG A 625 10.09 30.34 -15.34
C ARG A 625 11.13 31.18 -14.63
N ASP A 626 10.69 32.22 -13.91
CA ASP A 626 11.55 33.22 -13.28
C ASP A 626 10.88 33.88 -12.06
N TYR A 627 11.61 34.77 -11.38
CA TYR A 627 11.13 35.47 -10.18
C TYR A 627 10.02 36.48 -10.52
N GLU A 628 10.07 37.06 -11.72
CA GLU A 628 9.12 38.04 -12.22
C GLU A 628 7.74 37.42 -12.38
N GLU A 629 7.64 36.23 -12.99
CA GLU A 629 6.40 35.46 -13.10
C GLU A 629 5.84 35.09 -11.72
N TYR A 630 6.70 34.65 -10.79
CA TYR A 630 6.30 34.40 -9.41
C TYR A 630 5.70 35.64 -8.75
N GLN A 631 6.36 36.80 -8.89
CA GLN A 631 5.91 38.05 -8.29
C GLN A 631 4.64 38.60 -8.94
N GLU A 632 4.46 38.41 -10.24
CA GLU A 632 3.21 38.72 -10.94
C GLU A 632 2.05 37.90 -10.39
N MET A 633 2.22 36.57 -10.32
CA MET A 633 1.19 35.66 -9.81
C MET A 633 0.88 35.92 -8.34
N ARG A 634 1.89 36.24 -7.52
CA ARG A 634 1.71 36.63 -6.12
C ARG A 634 0.84 37.89 -6.00
N ARG A 635 1.15 38.96 -6.73
CA ARG A 635 0.37 40.22 -6.68
C ARG A 635 -1.07 40.00 -7.15
N GLU A 636 -1.26 39.17 -8.17
CA GLU A 636 -2.61 38.85 -8.63
C GLU A 636 -3.39 38.04 -7.58
N GLY A 637 -2.74 37.06 -6.94
CA GLY A 637 -3.31 36.29 -5.83
C GLY A 637 -3.71 37.17 -4.64
N GLU A 638 -2.83 38.06 -4.19
CA GLU A 638 -3.09 39.00 -3.10
C GLU A 638 -4.28 39.95 -3.42
N ARG A 639 -4.52 40.24 -4.70
CA ARG A 639 -5.63 41.08 -5.15
C ARG A 639 -6.95 40.32 -5.27
N LEU A 640 -6.92 39.06 -5.73
CA LEU A 640 -8.11 38.28 -6.07
C LEU A 640 -8.56 37.31 -4.98
N LEU A 641 -7.66 36.88 -4.10
CA LEU A 641 -7.88 35.81 -3.12
C LEU A 641 -7.54 36.33 -1.71
N PRO A 642 -8.37 37.20 -1.11
CA PRO A 642 -8.05 37.89 0.14
C PRO A 642 -7.83 36.95 1.33
N ASN A 643 -8.37 35.72 1.30
CA ASN A 643 -8.13 34.73 2.34
C ASN A 643 -7.08 33.68 1.95
N LEU A 644 -6.91 33.38 0.66
CA LEU A 644 -6.14 32.22 0.18
C LEU A 644 -5.05 32.50 -0.88
N ALA A 645 -4.55 33.73 -0.98
CA ALA A 645 -3.55 34.18 -1.98
C ALA A 645 -2.31 33.28 -2.17
N GLY A 646 -1.89 32.54 -1.15
CA GLY A 646 -0.72 31.65 -1.18
C GLY A 646 -0.96 30.27 -1.78
N ASN A 647 -2.22 29.83 -1.91
CA ASN A 647 -2.51 28.43 -2.27
C ASN A 647 -1.95 28.01 -3.63
N GLU A 648 -1.94 28.89 -4.63
CA GLU A 648 -1.38 28.57 -5.95
C GLU A 648 0.12 28.67 -6.06
N LEU A 649 0.78 29.29 -5.09
CA LEU A 649 2.23 29.49 -5.17
C LEU A 649 2.98 28.23 -4.73
N TRP A 650 2.37 27.39 -3.88
CA TRP A 650 3.07 26.33 -3.19
C TRP A 650 3.69 25.26 -4.12
N HIS A 651 2.91 24.69 -5.05
CA HIS A 651 3.44 23.69 -5.98
C HIS A 651 4.51 24.27 -6.92
N PRO A 652 4.30 25.42 -7.59
CA PRO A 652 5.31 25.98 -8.48
C PRO A 652 6.58 26.47 -7.76
N LEU A 653 6.45 26.99 -6.52
CA LEU A 653 7.60 27.35 -5.68
C LEU A 653 8.50 26.15 -5.38
N ALA A 654 7.95 24.95 -5.33
CA ALA A 654 8.71 23.73 -5.09
C ALA A 654 9.55 23.29 -6.30
N CYS A 655 9.28 23.84 -7.49
CA CYS A 655 10.06 23.64 -8.72
C CYS A 655 11.16 24.68 -8.94
N VAL A 656 11.23 25.72 -8.12
CA VAL A 656 12.28 26.75 -8.27
C VAL A 656 13.63 26.08 -8.12
N GLY A 657 14.53 26.32 -9.08
CA GLY A 657 15.88 25.76 -9.08
C GLY A 657 15.98 24.29 -9.46
N TRP A 658 14.91 23.63 -9.93
CA TRP A 658 14.93 22.21 -10.32
C TRP A 658 16.10 21.86 -11.27
N PRO A 659 16.80 20.72 -11.08
CA PRO A 659 18.03 20.43 -11.81
C PRO A 659 17.82 19.90 -13.24
N ALA A 660 16.61 19.50 -13.61
CA ALA A 660 16.26 18.97 -14.92
C ALA A 660 15.32 19.92 -15.68
N PRO A 661 15.44 20.03 -17.02
CA PRO A 661 14.52 20.84 -17.82
C PRO A 661 13.14 20.19 -17.90
N ALA A 662 12.10 21.01 -18.09
CA ALA A 662 10.75 20.49 -18.36
C ALA A 662 10.69 19.78 -19.73
N THR A 663 10.25 18.52 -19.72
CA THR A 663 10.14 17.62 -20.88
C THR A 663 8.70 17.46 -21.39
N ASN A 664 7.69 17.82 -20.59
CA ASN A 664 6.27 17.75 -20.97
C ASN A 664 5.55 19.10 -20.80
N ARG A 665 6.00 20.14 -21.52
CA ARG A 665 5.36 21.46 -21.46
C ARG A 665 3.93 21.43 -22.01
N SER A 666 3.08 22.29 -21.44
CA SER A 666 1.73 22.52 -21.95
C SER A 666 1.75 22.95 -23.42
N ALA A 667 0.89 22.35 -24.23
CA ALA A 667 0.70 22.68 -25.64
C ALA A 667 -0.78 22.46 -26.01
N PRO A 668 -1.32 23.13 -27.04
CA PRO A 668 -2.71 22.95 -27.45
C PRO A 668 -3.08 21.50 -27.74
N LEU A 669 -4.33 21.13 -27.46
CA LEU A 669 -4.90 19.83 -27.84
C LEU A 669 -5.17 19.79 -29.36
N PRO A 670 -4.94 18.65 -30.04
CA PRO A 670 -5.29 18.46 -31.45
C PRO A 670 -6.80 18.27 -31.62
N ALA A 671 -7.59 19.31 -31.30
CA ALA A 671 -9.03 19.23 -31.09
C ALA A 671 -9.84 18.65 -32.26
N GLY A 672 -9.35 18.80 -33.51
CA GLY A 672 -9.99 18.23 -34.70
C GLY A 672 -9.82 16.72 -34.87
N GLU A 673 -8.91 16.10 -34.12
CA GLU A 673 -8.62 14.65 -34.16
C GLU A 673 -9.18 13.90 -32.94
N LEU A 674 -9.69 14.62 -31.94
CA LEU A 674 -10.17 14.07 -30.68
C LEU A 674 -11.68 13.87 -30.69
N PRO A 675 -12.20 12.79 -30.06
CA PRO A 675 -13.63 12.67 -29.82
C PRO A 675 -14.08 13.71 -28.77
N PRO A 676 -15.37 14.07 -28.72
CA PRO A 676 -15.91 14.91 -27.65
C PRO A 676 -15.65 14.32 -26.27
N TYR A 677 -15.27 15.16 -25.31
CA TYR A 677 -14.91 14.79 -23.94
C TYR A 677 -16.00 15.14 -22.92
N LEU A 678 -15.90 14.54 -21.73
CA LEU A 678 -16.75 14.87 -20.58
C LEU A 678 -15.91 15.41 -19.42
N GLY A 679 -16.21 16.62 -18.96
CA GLY A 679 -15.66 17.17 -17.72
C GLY A 679 -16.61 16.95 -16.55
N VAL A 680 -16.11 16.56 -15.39
CA VAL A 680 -16.86 16.52 -14.14
C VAL A 680 -16.04 17.15 -13.02
N GLY A 681 -16.70 17.77 -12.05
CA GLY A 681 -16.03 18.34 -10.89
C GLY A 681 -17.00 18.94 -9.88
N SER A 682 -16.50 19.12 -8.67
CA SER A 682 -17.16 19.73 -7.52
C SER A 682 -17.12 21.25 -7.59
N LEU A 683 -17.64 21.93 -6.57
CA LEU A 683 -17.55 23.40 -6.48
C LEU A 683 -16.12 23.91 -6.61
N THR A 684 -15.11 23.17 -6.12
CA THR A 684 -13.72 23.67 -6.07
C THR A 684 -12.85 23.22 -7.24
N ASP A 685 -13.25 22.21 -8.01
CA ASP A 685 -12.40 21.65 -9.09
C ASP A 685 -13.08 21.52 -10.46
N PHE A 686 -14.35 21.93 -10.59
CA PHE A 686 -15.07 21.94 -11.86
C PHE A 686 -14.37 22.74 -12.96
N ASP A 687 -13.84 23.92 -12.64
CA ASP A 687 -13.25 24.83 -13.64
C ASP A 687 -12.05 24.22 -14.35
N GLY A 688 -11.25 23.41 -13.65
CA GLY A 688 -10.12 22.70 -14.24
C GLY A 688 -10.58 21.70 -15.30
N SER A 689 -11.49 20.80 -14.95
CA SER A 689 -12.07 19.84 -15.90
C SER A 689 -12.79 20.53 -17.05
N ALA A 690 -13.58 21.56 -16.76
CA ALA A 690 -14.36 22.32 -17.74
C ALA A 690 -13.45 23.07 -18.74
N ASP A 691 -12.35 23.67 -18.27
CA ASP A 691 -11.38 24.34 -19.13
C ASP A 691 -10.75 23.38 -20.14
N ILE A 692 -10.37 22.17 -19.72
CA ILE A 692 -9.79 21.16 -20.60
C ILE A 692 -10.79 20.77 -21.70
N VAL A 693 -12.01 20.39 -21.32
CA VAL A 693 -12.97 19.84 -22.29
C VAL A 693 -13.55 20.89 -23.22
N ARG A 694 -13.65 22.16 -22.81
CA ARG A 694 -14.08 23.27 -23.70
C ARG A 694 -13.16 23.48 -24.90
N ARG A 695 -11.92 22.96 -24.85
CA ARG A 695 -10.95 23.05 -25.94
C ARG A 695 -11.17 21.99 -27.02
N VAL A 696 -12.05 21.01 -26.76
CA VAL A 696 -12.41 19.95 -27.70
C VAL A 696 -13.87 20.16 -28.14
N PRO A 697 -14.14 20.45 -29.42
CA PRO A 697 -15.49 20.69 -29.93
C PRO A 697 -16.49 19.58 -29.59
N GLY A 698 -17.72 19.97 -29.30
CA GLY A 698 -18.81 19.04 -28.99
C GLY A 698 -18.77 18.44 -27.58
N SER A 699 -17.77 18.77 -26.76
CA SER A 699 -17.65 18.30 -25.38
C SER A 699 -18.69 18.93 -24.44
N ALA A 700 -18.91 18.29 -23.29
CA ALA A 700 -19.79 18.79 -22.24
C ALA A 700 -19.15 18.65 -20.85
N ALA A 701 -19.72 19.34 -19.86
CA ALA A 701 -19.30 19.22 -18.47
C ALA A 701 -20.51 19.10 -17.51
N VAL A 702 -20.31 18.41 -16.39
CA VAL A 702 -21.27 18.28 -15.29
C VAL A 702 -20.66 18.86 -14.02
N GLN A 703 -21.37 19.78 -13.38
CA GLN A 703 -20.95 20.35 -12.10
C GLN A 703 -21.71 19.67 -10.96
N ARG A 704 -21.01 19.22 -9.91
CA ARG A 704 -21.62 18.78 -8.65
C ARG A 704 -21.72 19.98 -7.69
N GLN A 705 -22.92 20.29 -7.20
CA GLN A 705 -23.24 21.42 -6.31
C GLN A 705 -22.93 21.12 -4.85
N GLY A 706 -21.69 20.80 -4.59
CA GLY A 706 -21.20 20.51 -3.26
C GLY A 706 -19.76 20.06 -3.32
N TYR A 707 -19.30 19.56 -2.19
CA TYR A 707 -17.89 19.31 -1.97
C TYR A 707 -17.46 17.91 -2.37
N GLY A 708 -16.16 17.76 -2.60
CA GLY A 708 -15.56 16.49 -2.99
C GLY A 708 -14.44 16.69 -4.00
N HIS A 709 -13.78 15.59 -4.31
CA HIS A 709 -12.72 15.54 -5.30
C HIS A 709 -12.63 14.11 -5.85
N GLY A 710 -12.47 13.95 -7.16
CA GLY A 710 -12.53 12.63 -7.79
C GLY A 710 -13.90 11.98 -7.60
N LEU A 711 -14.95 12.67 -8.06
CA LEU A 711 -16.35 12.39 -7.74
C LEU A 711 -16.77 10.98 -8.16
N TYR A 712 -16.28 10.49 -9.30
CA TYR A 712 -16.59 9.15 -9.78
C TYR A 712 -16.09 8.08 -8.79
N LYS A 713 -14.82 8.16 -8.38
CA LYS A 713 -14.23 7.20 -7.43
C LYS A 713 -14.79 7.35 -6.02
N SER A 714 -15.27 8.54 -5.66
CA SER A 714 -15.91 8.80 -4.36
C SER A 714 -17.31 8.17 -4.20
N GLY A 715 -17.91 7.67 -5.30
CA GLY A 715 -19.22 7.02 -5.25
C GLY A 715 -20.41 7.97 -5.50
N ASP A 716 -20.19 9.16 -6.08
CA ASP A 716 -21.28 10.08 -6.39
C ASP A 716 -22.20 9.50 -7.48
N SER A 717 -23.39 9.07 -7.08
CA SER A 717 -24.32 8.36 -7.95
C SER A 717 -24.76 9.16 -9.19
N CYS A 718 -24.91 10.48 -9.07
CA CYS A 718 -25.32 11.33 -10.19
C CYS A 718 -24.18 11.46 -11.21
N VAL A 719 -22.96 11.71 -10.72
CA VAL A 719 -21.76 11.77 -11.58
C VAL A 719 -21.52 10.42 -12.23
N ILE A 720 -21.59 9.32 -11.49
CA ILE A 720 -21.42 7.96 -12.02
C ILE A 720 -22.44 7.70 -13.15
N ALA A 721 -23.71 8.06 -12.97
CA ALA A 721 -24.73 7.86 -14.00
C ALA A 721 -24.41 8.61 -15.31
N HIS A 722 -23.95 9.87 -15.21
CA HIS A 722 -23.56 10.66 -16.39
C HIS A 722 -22.31 10.13 -17.06
N VAL A 723 -21.29 9.79 -16.27
CA VAL A 723 -20.03 9.23 -16.76
C VAL A 723 -20.26 7.87 -17.43
N ASN A 724 -21.01 6.96 -16.79
CA ASN A 724 -21.33 5.64 -17.34
C ASN A 724 -22.09 5.77 -18.65
N ARG A 725 -23.11 6.63 -18.72
CA ARG A 725 -23.86 6.87 -19.96
C ARG A 725 -22.97 7.33 -21.10
N TYR A 726 -22.05 8.26 -20.83
CA TYR A 726 -21.09 8.75 -21.82
C TYR A 726 -20.10 7.65 -22.23
N LEU A 727 -19.49 6.93 -21.30
CA LEU A 727 -18.53 5.87 -21.61
C LEU A 727 -19.18 4.71 -22.39
N ILE A 728 -20.40 4.31 -22.02
CA ILE A 728 -21.13 3.21 -22.66
C ILE A 728 -21.65 3.61 -24.04
N SER A 729 -22.32 4.77 -24.15
CA SER A 729 -23.08 5.14 -25.36
C SER A 729 -22.52 6.31 -26.15
N LEU A 730 -21.42 6.92 -25.70
CA LEU A 730 -20.82 8.14 -26.26
C LEU A 730 -21.78 9.34 -26.30
N ARG A 731 -22.82 9.31 -25.46
CA ARG A 731 -23.81 10.39 -25.34
C ARG A 731 -23.49 11.30 -24.16
N LEU A 732 -23.10 12.53 -24.49
CA LEU A 732 -22.85 13.58 -23.52
C LEU A 732 -24.15 14.10 -22.90
N PRO A 733 -24.09 14.63 -21.66
CA PRO A 733 -25.19 15.37 -21.06
C PRO A 733 -25.48 16.69 -21.79
N ALA A 734 -26.65 17.26 -21.54
CA ALA A 734 -27.00 18.58 -22.05
C ALA A 734 -26.05 19.64 -21.45
N PRO A 735 -25.72 20.72 -22.19
CA PRO A 735 -24.95 21.83 -21.63
C PRO A 735 -25.60 22.38 -20.35
N GLY A 736 -24.79 22.67 -19.34
CA GLY A 736 -25.28 23.18 -18.05
C GLY A 736 -25.91 22.12 -17.13
N THR A 737 -25.63 20.84 -17.36
CA THR A 737 -26.07 19.76 -16.46
C THR A 737 -25.39 19.88 -15.09
N VAL A 738 -26.17 19.65 -14.03
CA VAL A 738 -25.74 19.80 -12.64
C VAL A 738 -26.20 18.60 -11.80
N CYS A 739 -25.35 18.14 -10.89
CA CYS A 739 -25.66 17.16 -9.85
C CYS A 739 -25.84 17.87 -8.49
N GLY A 740 -26.92 17.55 -7.77
CA GLY A 740 -27.26 18.12 -6.44
C GLY A 740 -26.38 17.60 -5.32
#